data_AF-A0A8C6UGH8-F1
#
_entry.id   AF-A0A8C6UGH8-F1
#
_cell.length_a   1.000
_cell.length_b   1.000
_cell.length_c   1.000
_cell.angle_alpha   90.00
_cell.angle_beta   90.00
_cell.angle_gamma   90.00
#
_symmetry.space_group_name_H-M   'P 1'
#
loop_
_entity.id
_entity.type
_entity.pdbx_description
1 polymer ?
#
loop_
_entity_poly.entity_id
_entity_poly.type
_entity_poly.pdbx_seq_one_letter_code
_entity_poly.pdbx_strand_id
1 'polypeptide(L)'
;MPTVGVKRDLLFKALGKTYTDEEFDELCFEFGLELDEITSEKEIISKEQGDCKASEASDIILYKIDVPANRYDLLCLEGLVRGLQVFKNKLEAPRYRRVRPASGEPQKLIITKETAAVRPHAVAAVLRNITFTQERYDSFIELQEKLHQNICRKRSLVAIGTHDLDTISGPFTFTAKPPAQICFKPLNQTKEYTAAELMTLYKTDSHLRHYLHIIEDKPVYPVIHDRNGIVLSMPPIINGDHSKINLKTKNVFIECTAMDLTKAKIVLDMMVTMFSEYCSQPFTVEEAEVVHPDGKTCVYPELAYRTETLSSDFINRKVGINESTEKIAQLLTKMCLKSTATGAGDEIEVEIPPTRSDVIHACDIMEDAAIAYGFNNIVRTTPRTYTVANQFPLNKLTELLRQDLAAAGFTEALNFALCSQEDIADKLGKKIEDTKAIHISNPKTAEFQVARTTLLPGLLKTIAANRKMPLPLKLFEISDVVLKDQKKDVGARNSRRFCAVYYSKSPGFEVIHGLLDRTMQLLEVKPGSTDGYHIRAAEDSTFFPGRCAEIFARGQSVGRLGVLHPDVITRFELTMPCSALEMDLEPFLGHTTEISLSHDVPMKETIQHKFSVKASQSTVRPASTNTIFGDMSTPAGLKSLNDYLADKSYIEGFSASQADIEVLEAIPDTPQSNLSHLLRWYKHVKSFGREKSSLPVAKSKFVLASASQNDTAKDEDDDDIDLFGSDDEDEEAEKLKQQRLAEYAAKKAKKPALVAKSSILLDVKPWDDETDMAEMERCVRSVAMEGLLWGQSKLVPVGYGIKKLQIGCVVEDDKVGTDMLEEAITAFDDLVQSVDVAAFNKI
;
A
#
# COMPACT_ATOMS: atom_id res chain seq x y z
N MET A 1 -12.99 9.83 3.82
CA MET A 1 -14.34 10.10 4.38
C MET A 1 -14.60 11.59 4.19
N PRO A 2 -15.84 12.09 4.23
CA PRO A 2 -16.07 13.53 4.17
C PRO A 2 -15.48 14.23 5.41
N THR A 3 -14.48 15.08 5.18
CA THR A 3 -13.87 15.89 6.24
C THR A 3 -14.44 17.31 6.18
N VAL A 4 -14.82 17.86 7.33
CA VAL A 4 -15.32 19.25 7.47
C VAL A 4 -14.30 20.07 8.25
N GLY A 5 -13.82 21.15 7.65
CA GLY A 5 -12.89 22.08 8.31
C GLY A 5 -13.67 23.16 9.05
N VAL A 6 -13.56 23.23 10.37
CA VAL A 6 -14.27 24.23 11.19
C VAL A 6 -13.29 25.04 12.03
N LYS A 7 -13.53 26.35 12.12
CA LYS A 7 -12.79 27.24 13.02
C LYS A 7 -13.12 26.88 14.46
N ARG A 8 -12.11 26.48 15.25
CA ARG A 8 -12.29 26.00 16.63
C ARG A 8 -13.04 27.00 17.51
N ASP A 9 -12.60 28.25 17.51
CA ASP A 9 -13.16 29.27 18.40
C ASP A 9 -14.61 29.60 18.04
N LEU A 10 -14.95 29.53 16.74
CA LEU A 10 -16.33 29.68 16.25
C LEU A 10 -17.19 28.49 16.67
N LEU A 11 -16.67 27.26 16.50
CA LEU A 11 -17.34 26.03 16.92
C LEU A 11 -17.67 26.06 18.42
N PHE A 12 -16.72 26.43 19.26
CA PHE A 12 -16.91 26.49 20.72
C PHE A 12 -17.88 27.59 21.13
N LYS A 13 -17.81 28.74 20.46
CA LYS A 13 -18.78 29.82 20.64
C LYS A 13 -20.19 29.36 20.26
N ALA A 14 -20.33 28.63 19.16
CA ALA A 14 -21.61 28.09 18.71
C ALA A 14 -22.14 27.00 19.66
N LEU A 15 -21.28 26.14 20.20
CA LEU A 15 -21.64 25.12 21.21
C LEU A 15 -21.93 25.69 22.61
N GLY A 16 -21.56 26.96 22.87
CA GLY A 16 -21.76 27.63 24.15
C GLY A 16 -20.88 27.09 25.29
N LYS A 17 -19.81 26.36 24.98
CA LYS A 17 -18.80 25.86 25.93
C LYS A 17 -17.44 25.79 25.23
N THR A 18 -16.39 26.21 25.92
CA THR A 18 -15.00 25.94 25.52
C THR A 18 -14.62 24.51 25.93
N TYR A 19 -14.14 23.72 24.99
CA TYR A 19 -13.66 22.36 25.23
C TYR A 19 -12.13 22.33 25.19
N THR A 20 -11.52 21.35 25.87
CA THR A 20 -10.14 20.96 25.55
C THR A 20 -10.15 20.08 24.29
N ASP A 21 -8.97 19.87 23.69
CA ASP A 21 -8.86 19.03 22.50
C ASP A 21 -9.31 17.59 22.83
N GLU A 22 -8.95 17.05 24.00
CA GLU A 22 -9.36 15.71 24.46
C GLU A 22 -10.86 15.63 24.78
N GLU A 23 -11.43 16.67 25.43
CA GLU A 23 -12.88 16.70 25.71
C GLU A 23 -13.71 16.72 24.42
N PHE A 24 -13.20 17.38 23.37
CA PHE A 24 -13.88 17.46 22.09
C PHE A 24 -13.69 16.18 21.26
N ASP A 25 -12.52 15.56 21.33
CA ASP A 25 -12.25 14.26 20.70
C ASP A 25 -13.14 13.15 21.30
N GLU A 26 -13.26 13.09 22.63
CA GLU A 26 -14.18 12.14 23.30
C GLU A 26 -15.64 12.38 22.88
N LEU A 27 -16.05 13.65 22.73
CA LEU A 27 -17.38 13.99 22.23
C LEU A 27 -17.59 13.52 20.78
N CYS A 28 -16.56 13.65 19.93
CA CYS A 28 -16.60 13.16 18.57
C CYS A 28 -16.79 11.64 18.59
N PHE A 29 -15.96 10.93 19.36
CA PHE A 29 -16.02 9.48 19.50
C PHE A 29 -17.38 8.99 19.99
N GLU A 30 -17.96 9.61 21.03
CA GLU A 30 -19.30 9.27 21.55
C GLU A 30 -20.41 9.42 20.50
N PHE A 31 -20.28 10.40 19.58
CA PHE A 31 -21.27 10.68 18.54
C PHE A 31 -21.00 9.93 17.22
N GLY A 32 -19.86 9.26 17.08
CA GLY A 32 -19.45 8.58 15.84
C GLY A 32 -18.78 9.50 14.81
N LEU A 33 -18.15 10.58 15.28
CA LEU A 33 -17.24 11.45 14.52
C LEU A 33 -15.80 11.16 14.92
N GLU A 34 -14.86 11.63 14.10
CA GLU A 34 -13.43 11.53 14.40
C GLU A 34 -12.77 12.89 14.21
N LEU A 35 -11.98 13.34 15.19
CA LEU A 35 -11.16 14.54 15.06
C LEU A 35 -9.83 14.15 14.38
N ASP A 36 -9.79 14.25 13.05
CA ASP A 36 -8.68 13.76 12.22
C ASP A 36 -7.39 14.56 12.44
N GLU A 37 -7.46 15.89 12.30
CA GLU A 37 -6.31 16.75 12.54
C GLU A 37 -6.69 18.14 13.05
N ILE A 38 -5.80 18.73 13.87
CA ILE A 38 -5.85 20.12 14.32
C ILE A 38 -4.72 20.85 13.58
N THR A 39 -5.07 21.75 12.67
CA THR A 39 -4.12 22.46 11.79
C THR A 39 -4.50 23.93 11.66
N SER A 40 -3.66 24.76 11.03
CA SER A 40 -4.03 26.13 10.63
C SER A 40 -3.98 26.31 9.12
N GLU A 41 -4.68 27.32 8.57
CA GLU A 41 -4.61 27.62 7.13
C GLU A 41 -3.17 27.89 6.67
N LYS A 42 -2.38 28.52 7.55
CA LYS A 42 -0.97 28.78 7.35
C LYS A 42 -0.15 27.49 7.23
N GLU A 43 -0.39 26.50 8.08
CA GLU A 43 0.31 25.20 8.02
C GLU A 43 -0.06 24.42 6.76
N ILE A 44 -1.33 24.43 6.35
CA ILE A 44 -1.80 23.78 5.12
C ILE A 44 -1.11 24.38 3.90
N ILE A 45 -1.11 25.71 3.78
CA ILE A 45 -0.50 26.42 2.65
C ILE A 45 1.02 26.27 2.65
N SER A 46 1.65 26.32 3.83
CA SER A 46 3.09 26.06 3.98
C SER A 46 3.46 24.67 3.46
N LYS A 47 2.69 23.64 3.84
CA LYS A 47 2.94 22.24 3.43
C LYS A 47 2.70 21.99 1.95
N GLU A 48 1.68 22.61 1.35
CA GLU A 48 1.29 22.37 -0.05
C GLU A 48 1.98 23.29 -1.06
N GLN A 49 2.17 24.57 -0.71
CA GLN A 49 2.58 25.62 -1.64
C GLN A 49 3.85 26.38 -1.20
N GLY A 50 4.44 25.99 -0.08
CA GLY A 50 5.67 26.56 0.48
C GLY A 50 5.44 27.82 1.33
N ASP A 51 6.42 28.12 2.17
CA ASP A 51 6.34 29.18 3.20
C ASP A 51 6.13 30.59 2.64
N CYS A 52 6.59 30.86 1.41
CA CYS A 52 6.45 32.18 0.79
C CYS A 52 4.99 32.60 0.53
N LYS A 53 4.07 31.63 0.37
CA LYS A 53 2.63 31.90 0.23
C LYS A 53 1.88 31.82 1.55
N ALA A 54 2.48 31.20 2.56
CA ALA A 54 1.89 31.06 3.89
C ALA A 54 1.93 32.35 4.71
N SER A 55 2.77 33.33 4.34
CA SER A 55 2.87 34.61 5.06
C SER A 55 1.61 35.48 5.02
N GLU A 56 0.73 35.27 4.04
CA GLU A 56 -0.56 35.97 3.90
C GLU A 56 -1.74 35.18 4.50
N ALA A 57 -1.51 33.94 4.94
CA ALA A 57 -2.55 33.05 5.46
C ALA A 57 -2.82 33.26 6.95
N SER A 58 -4.06 32.96 7.38
CA SER A 58 -4.43 33.11 8.78
C SER A 58 -3.88 31.96 9.65
N ASP A 59 -3.43 32.29 10.85
CA ASP A 59 -2.93 31.31 11.83
C ASP A 59 -4.07 30.81 12.75
N ILE A 60 -5.29 30.81 12.24
CA ILE A 60 -6.48 30.40 12.99
C ILE A 60 -6.49 28.88 13.09
N ILE A 61 -6.74 28.37 14.29
CA ILE A 61 -6.82 26.93 14.56
C ILE A 61 -8.11 26.37 13.94
N LEU A 62 -7.93 25.40 13.05
CA LEU A 62 -8.96 24.65 12.36
C LEU A 62 -8.99 23.21 12.88
N TYR A 63 -10.19 22.75 13.20
CA TYR A 63 -10.46 21.33 13.41
C TYR A 63 -10.94 20.72 12.11
N LYS A 64 -10.30 19.64 11.69
CA LYS A 64 -10.78 18.78 10.63
C LYS A 64 -11.48 17.59 11.24
N ILE A 65 -12.80 17.58 11.10
CA ILE A 65 -13.68 16.57 11.67
C ILE A 65 -14.12 15.65 10.55
N ASP A 66 -13.86 14.36 10.69
CA ASP A 66 -14.32 13.32 9.79
C ASP A 66 -15.75 12.92 10.14
N VAL A 67 -16.59 12.94 9.11
CA VAL A 67 -18.03 12.77 9.21
C VAL A 67 -18.46 11.52 8.42
N PRO A 68 -19.39 10.71 8.94
CA PRO A 68 -19.97 9.59 8.21
C PRO A 68 -20.57 10.00 6.86
N ALA A 69 -20.26 9.23 5.80
CA ALA A 69 -20.71 9.57 4.44
C ALA A 69 -22.24 9.45 4.20
N ASN A 70 -22.97 8.84 5.14
CA ASN A 70 -24.43 8.73 5.16
C ASN A 70 -25.11 9.98 5.76
N ARG A 71 -24.44 10.71 6.66
CA ARG A 71 -25.00 11.86 7.40
C ARG A 71 -24.70 13.19 6.71
N TYR A 72 -25.51 13.53 5.72
CA TYR A 72 -25.36 14.77 4.94
C TYR A 72 -25.66 16.04 5.75
N ASP A 73 -26.43 15.92 6.84
CA ASP A 73 -26.77 16.99 7.76
C ASP A 73 -25.57 17.48 8.58
N LEU A 74 -24.46 16.75 8.59
CA LEU A 74 -23.25 17.06 9.36
C LEU A 74 -22.12 17.64 8.50
N LEU A 75 -22.39 17.97 7.23
CA LEU A 75 -21.37 18.45 6.28
C LEU A 75 -21.02 19.95 6.43
N CYS A 76 -21.60 20.64 7.42
CA CYS A 76 -21.30 22.03 7.72
C CYS A 76 -21.30 22.28 9.24
N LEU A 77 -20.79 23.45 9.63
CA LEU A 77 -20.69 23.85 11.03
C LEU A 77 -22.06 23.89 11.72
N GLU A 78 -23.06 24.45 11.05
CA GLU A 78 -24.44 24.57 11.57
C GLU A 78 -25.04 23.20 11.86
N GLY A 79 -24.79 22.26 10.95
CA GLY A 79 -25.19 20.86 11.06
C GLY A 79 -24.55 20.14 12.25
N LEU A 80 -23.23 20.21 12.34
CA LEU A 80 -22.44 19.63 13.43
C LEU A 80 -22.84 20.19 14.79
N VAL A 81 -22.89 21.52 14.92
CA VAL A 81 -23.26 22.19 16.17
C VAL A 81 -24.65 21.76 16.60
N ARG A 82 -25.63 21.76 15.69
CA ARG A 82 -27.00 21.36 16.01
C ARG A 82 -27.09 19.89 16.41
N GLY A 83 -26.46 18.99 15.67
CA GLY A 83 -26.41 17.56 16.00
C GLY A 83 -25.83 17.33 17.40
N LEU A 84 -24.67 17.91 17.69
CA LEU A 84 -23.99 17.77 18.98
C LEU A 84 -24.75 18.43 20.14
N GLN A 85 -25.44 19.55 19.90
CA GLN A 85 -26.25 20.21 20.93
C GLN A 85 -27.51 19.40 21.28
N VAL A 86 -28.17 18.80 20.28
CA VAL A 86 -29.33 17.92 20.50
C VAL A 86 -28.87 16.64 21.22
N PHE A 87 -27.75 16.07 20.82
CA PHE A 87 -27.15 14.90 21.46
C PHE A 87 -26.87 15.12 22.96
N LYS A 88 -26.37 16.32 23.31
CA LYS A 88 -26.12 16.76 24.69
C LYS A 88 -27.37 17.26 25.43
N ASN A 89 -28.57 17.13 24.87
CA ASN A 89 -29.84 17.64 25.43
C ASN A 89 -29.81 19.15 25.75
N LYS A 90 -28.99 19.94 25.07
CA LYS A 90 -28.90 21.40 25.27
C LYS A 90 -29.87 22.19 24.39
N LEU A 91 -30.27 21.59 23.27
CA LEU A 91 -31.16 22.17 22.27
C LEU A 91 -32.23 21.15 21.89
N GLU A 92 -33.46 21.61 21.70
CA GLU A 92 -34.50 20.80 21.07
C GLU A 92 -34.32 20.83 19.54
N ALA A 93 -34.52 19.69 18.88
CA ALA A 93 -34.42 19.62 17.43
C ALA A 93 -35.44 20.59 16.76
N PRO A 94 -34.99 21.51 15.88
CA PRO A 94 -35.88 22.49 15.29
C PRO A 94 -36.85 21.85 14.29
N ARG A 95 -38.02 22.46 14.14
CA ARG A 95 -39.02 22.03 13.14
C ARG A 95 -38.95 22.92 11.91
N TYR A 96 -38.53 22.34 10.80
CA TYR A 96 -38.46 23.01 9.50
C TYR A 96 -39.85 23.12 8.91
N ARG A 97 -40.24 24.32 8.48
CA ARG A 97 -41.56 24.59 7.93
C ARG A 97 -41.45 25.23 6.57
N ARG A 98 -42.22 24.71 5.63
CA ARG A 98 -42.46 25.37 4.35
C ARG A 98 -43.54 26.43 4.53
N VAL A 99 -43.29 27.64 4.03
CA VAL A 99 -44.20 28.78 4.09
C VAL A 99 -44.54 29.30 2.70
N ARG A 100 -45.74 29.86 2.55
CA ARG A 100 -46.12 30.58 1.34
C ARG A 100 -45.54 32.00 1.35
N PRO A 101 -45.21 32.55 0.17
CA PRO A 101 -44.73 33.94 0.08
C PRO A 101 -45.81 34.92 0.52
N ALA A 102 -45.39 36.03 1.14
CA ALA A 102 -46.28 37.09 1.59
C ALA A 102 -47.04 37.79 0.44
N SER A 103 -46.49 37.76 -0.78
CA SER A 103 -47.12 38.27 -2.01
C SER A 103 -48.25 37.38 -2.55
N GLY A 104 -48.38 36.14 -2.05
CA GLY A 104 -49.39 35.17 -2.50
C GLY A 104 -49.01 34.35 -3.73
N GLU A 105 -48.02 34.78 -4.53
CA GLU A 105 -47.54 34.06 -5.71
C GLU A 105 -46.12 33.49 -5.51
N PRO A 106 -45.93 32.15 -5.53
CA PRO A 106 -44.62 31.52 -5.41
C PRO A 106 -43.77 31.72 -6.66
N GLN A 107 -42.45 31.73 -6.46
CA GLN A 107 -41.51 31.73 -7.58
C GLN A 107 -41.66 30.45 -8.39
N LYS A 108 -41.64 30.57 -9.72
CA LYS A 108 -41.89 29.45 -10.64
C LYS A 108 -40.64 29.10 -11.43
N LEU A 109 -40.31 27.82 -11.51
CA LEU A 109 -39.28 27.26 -12.40
C LEU A 109 -39.93 26.29 -13.40
N ILE A 110 -39.89 26.64 -14.68
CA ILE A 110 -40.55 25.89 -15.76
C ILE A 110 -39.51 25.02 -16.47
N ILE A 111 -39.72 23.71 -16.49
CA ILE A 111 -38.87 22.73 -17.15
C ILE A 111 -39.44 22.43 -18.54
N THR A 112 -38.59 22.56 -19.56
CA THR A 112 -38.96 22.32 -20.97
C THR A 112 -38.54 20.91 -21.42
N LYS A 113 -39.13 20.40 -22.52
CA LYS A 113 -38.94 19.02 -22.98
C LYS A 113 -37.50 18.73 -23.43
N GLU A 114 -36.78 19.74 -23.89
CA GLU A 114 -35.42 19.67 -24.40
C GLU A 114 -34.43 19.25 -23.30
N THR A 115 -34.75 19.54 -22.04
CA THR A 115 -33.92 19.17 -20.88
C THR A 115 -33.76 17.67 -20.71
N ALA A 116 -34.73 16.86 -21.15
CA ALA A 116 -34.70 15.40 -21.00
C ALA A 116 -33.51 14.73 -21.73
N ALA A 117 -32.98 15.37 -22.78
CA ALA A 117 -31.80 14.86 -23.50
C ALA A 117 -30.51 14.98 -22.68
N VAL A 118 -30.47 15.87 -21.69
CA VAL A 118 -29.26 16.19 -20.92
C VAL A 118 -29.43 15.91 -19.44
N ARG A 119 -30.42 16.56 -18.82
CA ARG A 119 -30.76 16.55 -17.38
C ARG A 119 -32.27 16.72 -17.22
N PRO A 120 -33.03 15.64 -16.97
CA PRO A 120 -34.49 15.65 -17.03
C PRO A 120 -35.19 16.36 -15.87
N HIS A 121 -34.50 16.60 -14.74
CA HIS A 121 -35.12 17.06 -13.52
C HIS A 121 -34.49 18.34 -12.98
N ALA A 122 -35.30 19.18 -12.35
CA ALA A 122 -34.85 20.29 -11.53
C ALA A 122 -35.81 20.49 -10.37
N VAL A 123 -35.30 20.97 -9.24
CA VAL A 123 -36.09 21.38 -8.06
C VAL A 123 -35.59 22.75 -7.59
N ALA A 124 -36.42 23.54 -6.92
CA ALA A 124 -36.02 24.86 -6.46
C ALA A 124 -36.68 25.24 -5.12
N ALA A 125 -36.09 26.20 -4.42
CA ALA A 125 -36.60 26.78 -3.18
C ALA A 125 -36.09 28.22 -2.99
N VAL A 126 -36.71 28.97 -2.08
CA VAL A 126 -36.28 30.32 -1.71
C VAL A 126 -36.02 30.43 -0.22
N LEU A 127 -34.89 31.02 0.15
CA LEU A 127 -34.61 31.50 1.51
C LEU A 127 -34.78 33.02 1.54
N ARG A 128 -35.71 33.51 2.37
CA ARG A 128 -36.03 34.94 2.51
C ARG A 128 -35.32 35.56 3.69
N ASN A 129 -34.83 36.79 3.50
CA ASN A 129 -34.20 37.60 4.54
C ASN A 129 -33.11 36.85 5.33
N ILE A 130 -32.23 36.14 4.63
CA ILE A 130 -31.07 35.50 5.22
C ILE A 130 -30.04 36.56 5.66
N THR A 131 -29.38 36.32 6.78
CA THR A 131 -28.31 37.20 7.30
C THR A 131 -26.94 36.55 7.09
N PHE A 132 -26.23 36.98 6.06
CA PHE A 132 -24.85 36.56 5.80
C PHE A 132 -23.84 37.38 6.61
N THR A 133 -23.04 36.69 7.41
CA THR A 133 -21.73 37.16 7.87
C THR A 133 -20.67 36.51 6.97
N GLN A 134 -19.42 36.99 7.03
CA GLN A 134 -18.32 36.37 6.26
C GLN A 134 -18.23 34.87 6.53
N GLU A 135 -18.23 34.48 7.81
CA GLU A 135 -18.15 33.08 8.23
C GLU A 135 -19.33 32.22 7.74
N ARG A 136 -20.55 32.76 7.79
CA ARG A 136 -21.75 32.05 7.32
C ARG A 136 -21.79 31.93 5.81
N TYR A 137 -21.32 32.95 5.10
CA TYR A 137 -21.21 32.92 3.64
C TYR A 137 -20.20 31.85 3.20
N ASP A 138 -19.04 31.81 3.85
CA ASP A 138 -18.02 30.80 3.57
C ASP A 138 -18.54 29.38 3.88
N SER A 139 -19.23 29.19 5.03
CA SER A 139 -19.91 27.93 5.38
C SER A 139 -20.96 27.52 4.35
N PHE A 140 -21.73 28.48 3.82
CA PHE A 140 -22.76 28.23 2.80
C PHE A 140 -22.18 27.71 1.49
N ILE A 141 -21.10 28.35 1.02
CA ILE A 141 -20.38 27.92 -0.19
C ILE A 141 -19.67 26.58 0.05
N GLU A 142 -19.10 26.38 1.24
CA GLU A 142 -18.45 25.12 1.59
C GLU A 142 -19.45 23.96 1.61
N LEU A 143 -20.63 24.11 2.22
CA LEU A 143 -21.68 23.09 2.20
C LEU A 143 -22.07 22.72 0.76
N GLN A 144 -22.25 23.73 -0.09
CA GLN A 144 -22.57 23.51 -1.51
C GLN A 144 -21.51 22.64 -2.20
N GLU A 145 -20.23 22.95 -2.00
CA GLU A 145 -19.12 22.22 -2.61
C GLU A 145 -18.96 20.81 -2.02
N LYS A 146 -19.14 20.63 -0.69
CA LYS A 146 -19.12 19.31 -0.04
C LYS A 146 -20.23 18.40 -0.56
N LEU A 147 -21.44 18.93 -0.72
CA LEU A 147 -22.55 18.20 -1.34
C LEU A 147 -22.27 17.87 -2.81
N HIS A 148 -21.65 18.78 -3.57
CA HIS A 148 -21.24 18.55 -4.96
C HIS A 148 -20.23 17.41 -5.10
N GLN A 149 -19.26 17.34 -4.19
CA GLN A 149 -18.22 16.32 -4.21
C GLN A 149 -18.74 14.95 -3.77
N ASN A 150 -19.58 14.89 -2.73
CA ASN A 150 -20.10 13.67 -2.14
C ASN A 150 -21.38 13.16 -2.85
N ILE A 151 -22.57 13.54 -2.33
CA ILE A 151 -23.86 12.98 -2.77
C ILE A 151 -24.13 13.22 -4.26
N CYS A 152 -23.64 14.33 -4.81
CA CYS A 152 -23.83 14.69 -6.21
C CYS A 152 -22.83 14.01 -7.18
N ARG A 153 -21.83 13.27 -6.65
CA ARG A 153 -20.72 12.64 -7.42
C ARG A 153 -20.04 13.61 -8.38
N LYS A 154 -19.39 14.64 -7.83
CA LYS A 154 -18.73 15.71 -8.60
C LYS A 154 -19.69 16.33 -9.61
N ARG A 155 -20.85 16.75 -9.12
CA ARG A 155 -21.95 17.37 -9.89
C ARG A 155 -22.59 16.50 -10.99
N SER A 156 -22.15 15.26 -11.17
CA SER A 156 -22.63 14.38 -12.26
C SER A 156 -24.12 14.06 -12.13
N LEU A 157 -24.58 13.78 -10.91
CA LEU A 157 -25.97 13.42 -10.64
C LEU A 157 -26.86 14.63 -10.35
N VAL A 158 -26.36 15.59 -9.57
CA VAL A 158 -27.08 16.81 -9.15
C VAL A 158 -26.12 17.98 -9.23
N ALA A 159 -26.55 19.14 -9.71
CA ALA A 159 -25.80 20.39 -9.61
C ALA A 159 -26.69 21.45 -8.97
N ILE A 160 -26.12 22.13 -7.97
CA ILE A 160 -26.78 23.17 -7.18
C ILE A 160 -26.31 24.50 -7.73
N GLY A 161 -27.25 25.38 -8.06
CA GLY A 161 -27.02 26.80 -8.23
C GLY A 161 -27.65 27.58 -7.08
N THR A 162 -27.01 28.70 -6.78
CA THR A 162 -27.43 29.64 -5.75
C THR A 162 -27.38 31.02 -6.36
N HIS A 163 -28.50 31.74 -6.25
CA HIS A 163 -28.74 32.98 -6.97
C HIS A 163 -29.27 34.04 -6.02
N ASP A 164 -28.78 35.27 -6.19
CA ASP A 164 -29.38 36.44 -5.55
C ASP A 164 -30.75 36.73 -6.18
N LEU A 165 -31.82 36.51 -5.41
CA LEU A 165 -33.19 36.70 -5.90
C LEU A 165 -33.51 38.19 -6.13
N ASP A 166 -32.79 39.11 -5.49
CA ASP A 166 -33.06 40.55 -5.62
C ASP A 166 -32.54 41.11 -6.96
N THR A 167 -31.65 40.39 -7.66
CA THR A 167 -31.16 40.79 -8.99
C THR A 167 -31.92 40.16 -10.15
N ILE A 168 -32.79 39.18 -9.89
CA ILE A 168 -33.50 38.39 -10.91
C ILE A 168 -35.02 38.47 -10.71
N SER A 169 -35.80 38.07 -11.70
CA SER A 169 -37.25 38.28 -11.74
C SER A 169 -38.02 37.14 -12.40
N GLY A 170 -38.63 36.26 -11.61
CA GLY A 170 -39.38 35.11 -12.11
C GLY A 170 -40.56 35.47 -13.07
N PRO A 171 -41.08 34.49 -13.83
CA PRO A 171 -40.79 33.05 -13.78
C PRO A 171 -39.48 32.65 -14.47
N PHE A 172 -38.81 31.64 -13.93
CA PHE A 172 -37.56 31.07 -14.43
C PHE A 172 -37.84 29.90 -15.39
N THR A 173 -36.98 29.72 -16.39
CA THR A 173 -37.12 28.64 -17.40
C THR A 173 -35.86 27.80 -17.48
N PHE A 174 -35.97 26.51 -17.16
CA PHE A 174 -34.95 25.50 -17.37
C PHE A 174 -35.13 24.83 -18.74
N THR A 175 -34.16 25.05 -19.64
CA THR A 175 -34.18 24.55 -21.01
C THR A 175 -32.82 24.07 -21.46
N ALA A 176 -32.73 23.44 -22.63
CA ALA A 176 -31.47 23.06 -23.24
C ALA A 176 -31.38 23.62 -24.65
N LYS A 177 -30.28 24.32 -24.96
CA LYS A 177 -30.05 24.98 -26.25
C LYS A 177 -28.71 24.55 -26.85
N PRO A 178 -28.54 24.63 -28.17
CA PRO A 178 -27.23 24.44 -28.79
C PRO A 178 -26.18 25.39 -28.19
N PRO A 179 -24.92 24.94 -28.00
CA PRO A 179 -23.89 25.72 -27.31
C PRO A 179 -23.60 27.08 -27.96
N ALA A 180 -23.76 27.20 -29.28
CA ALA A 180 -23.58 28.45 -30.02
C ALA A 180 -24.65 29.52 -29.73
N GLN A 181 -25.80 29.15 -29.16
CA GLN A 181 -26.94 30.05 -28.90
C GLN A 181 -26.99 30.53 -27.45
N ILE A 182 -26.04 30.11 -26.62
CA ILE A 182 -25.96 30.46 -25.20
C ILE A 182 -24.81 31.43 -25.04
N CYS A 183 -25.13 32.70 -24.76
CA CYS A 183 -24.14 33.74 -24.46
C CYS A 183 -24.46 34.34 -23.10
N PHE A 184 -23.48 34.35 -22.20
CA PHE A 184 -23.61 34.99 -20.89
C PHE A 184 -22.25 35.31 -20.28
N LYS A 185 -22.27 36.14 -19.24
CA LYS A 185 -21.11 36.48 -18.42
C LYS A 185 -20.97 35.46 -17.28
N PRO A 186 -20.01 34.52 -17.32
CA PRO A 186 -19.85 33.53 -16.27
C PRO A 186 -19.20 34.16 -15.02
N LEU A 187 -19.33 33.47 -13.89
CA LEU A 187 -18.77 33.91 -12.61
C LEU A 187 -17.28 34.23 -12.71
N ASN A 188 -16.87 35.35 -12.10
CA ASN A 188 -15.49 35.83 -12.04
C ASN A 188 -14.84 36.15 -13.40
N GLN A 189 -15.63 36.33 -14.45
CA GLN A 189 -15.16 36.85 -15.74
C GLN A 189 -15.76 38.22 -16.03
N THR A 190 -15.07 39.04 -16.81
CA THR A 190 -15.55 40.40 -17.17
C THR A 190 -16.27 40.44 -18.51
N LYS A 191 -15.93 39.53 -19.42
CA LYS A 191 -16.50 39.43 -20.78
C LYS A 191 -17.63 38.40 -20.84
N GLU A 192 -18.56 38.63 -21.76
CA GLU A 192 -19.53 37.62 -22.17
C GLU A 192 -18.87 36.62 -23.12
N TYR A 193 -19.22 35.35 -22.96
CA TYR A 193 -18.71 34.26 -23.78
C TYR A 193 -19.86 33.37 -24.24
N THR A 194 -19.67 32.75 -25.39
CA THR A 194 -20.56 31.69 -25.86
C THR A 194 -20.25 30.38 -25.13
N ALA A 195 -21.23 29.50 -24.91
CA ALA A 195 -20.99 28.23 -24.20
C ALA A 195 -19.92 27.33 -24.87
N ALA A 196 -19.81 27.38 -26.21
CA ALA A 196 -18.73 26.70 -26.93
C ALA A 196 -17.33 27.26 -26.60
N GLU A 197 -17.22 28.58 -26.45
CA GLU A 197 -15.98 29.26 -26.07
C GLU A 197 -15.63 28.96 -24.60
N LEU A 198 -16.64 28.93 -23.72
CA LEU A 198 -16.46 28.59 -22.31
C LEU A 198 -15.88 27.19 -22.11
N MET A 199 -16.33 26.20 -22.89
CA MET A 199 -15.77 24.85 -22.82
C MET A 199 -14.28 24.83 -23.18
N THR A 200 -13.86 25.66 -24.13
CA THR A 200 -12.45 25.76 -24.51
C THR A 200 -11.64 26.49 -23.43
N LEU A 201 -12.19 27.58 -22.88
CA LEU A 201 -11.56 28.36 -21.82
C LEU A 201 -11.33 27.55 -20.54
N TYR A 202 -12.33 26.77 -20.12
CA TYR A 202 -12.25 26.02 -18.87
C TYR A 202 -11.47 24.71 -18.97
N LYS A 203 -11.04 24.28 -20.17
CA LYS A 203 -10.11 23.14 -20.30
C LYS A 203 -8.76 23.41 -19.61
N THR A 204 -8.35 24.68 -19.55
CA THR A 204 -7.14 25.11 -18.85
C THR A 204 -7.37 25.40 -17.37
N ASP A 205 -8.62 25.48 -16.91
CA ASP A 205 -8.95 25.78 -15.52
C ASP A 205 -8.73 24.54 -14.64
N SER A 206 -8.04 24.72 -13.51
CA SER A 206 -7.69 23.60 -12.62
C SER A 206 -8.90 22.98 -11.93
N HIS A 207 -9.93 23.78 -11.65
CA HIS A 207 -11.11 23.32 -10.92
C HIS A 207 -12.19 22.82 -11.89
N LEU A 208 -12.53 23.63 -12.90
CA LEU A 208 -13.67 23.38 -13.77
C LEU A 208 -13.43 22.33 -14.85
N ARG A 209 -12.17 22.04 -15.25
CA ARG A 209 -11.87 21.01 -16.27
C ARG A 209 -12.48 19.65 -15.92
N HIS A 210 -12.59 19.36 -14.63
CA HIS A 210 -13.09 18.09 -14.13
C HIS A 210 -14.58 17.89 -14.37
N TYR A 211 -15.34 18.95 -14.68
CA TYR A 211 -16.79 18.88 -14.87
C TYR A 211 -17.22 18.98 -16.35
N LEU A 212 -16.34 19.42 -17.26
CA LEU A 212 -16.69 19.69 -18.67
C LEU A 212 -17.22 18.44 -19.38
N HIS A 213 -16.56 17.30 -19.18
CA HIS A 213 -16.92 16.00 -19.77
C HIS A 213 -18.36 15.54 -19.47
N ILE A 214 -19.05 16.14 -18.48
CA ILE A 214 -20.43 15.78 -18.14
C ILE A 214 -21.41 16.18 -19.27
N ILE A 215 -21.15 17.28 -19.96
CA ILE A 215 -22.03 17.79 -21.02
C ILE A 215 -21.32 18.06 -22.35
N GLU A 216 -19.99 18.02 -22.42
CA GLU A 216 -19.20 18.36 -23.62
C GLU A 216 -19.63 17.60 -24.88
N ASP A 217 -19.95 16.31 -24.77
CA ASP A 217 -20.32 15.46 -25.91
C ASP A 217 -21.80 15.57 -26.31
N LYS A 218 -22.59 16.43 -25.66
CA LYS A 218 -24.05 16.52 -25.89
C LYS A 218 -24.40 17.60 -26.93
N PRO A 219 -25.44 17.39 -27.75
CA PRO A 219 -25.82 18.32 -28.82
C PRO A 219 -26.41 19.64 -28.31
N VAL A 220 -26.92 19.64 -27.08
CA VAL A 220 -27.52 20.80 -26.40
C VAL A 220 -27.00 20.87 -24.98
N TYR A 221 -26.84 22.09 -24.46
CA TYR A 221 -26.41 22.35 -23.08
C TYR A 221 -27.57 22.91 -22.27
N PRO A 222 -27.71 22.48 -21.00
CA PRO A 222 -28.80 22.92 -20.16
C PRO A 222 -28.48 24.31 -19.59
N VAL A 223 -29.51 25.16 -19.52
CA VAL A 223 -29.42 26.57 -19.15
C VAL A 223 -30.69 27.01 -18.44
N ILE A 224 -30.52 27.90 -17.47
CA ILE A 224 -31.65 28.50 -16.74
C ILE A 224 -31.72 29.98 -17.10
N HIS A 225 -32.90 30.43 -17.52
CA HIS A 225 -33.16 31.83 -17.86
C HIS A 225 -34.16 32.45 -16.89
N ASP A 226 -34.03 33.75 -16.70
CA ASP A 226 -35.00 34.60 -16.05
C ASP A 226 -36.12 35.06 -17.00
N ARG A 227 -37.17 35.72 -16.49
CA ARG A 227 -38.24 36.32 -17.32
C ARG A 227 -37.71 37.29 -18.36
N ASN A 228 -36.63 38.01 -18.03
CA ASN A 228 -35.98 38.97 -18.93
C ASN A 228 -35.06 38.31 -19.98
N GLY A 229 -34.98 36.97 -20.00
CA GLY A 229 -34.11 36.22 -20.89
C GLY A 229 -32.64 36.19 -20.46
N ILE A 230 -32.33 36.68 -19.25
CA ILE A 230 -30.97 36.67 -18.68
C ILE A 230 -30.64 35.25 -18.24
N VAL A 231 -29.45 34.76 -18.61
CA VAL A 231 -28.96 33.43 -18.19
C VAL A 231 -28.49 33.48 -16.74
N LEU A 232 -29.09 32.66 -15.90
CA LEU A 232 -28.74 32.50 -14.49
C LEU A 232 -27.57 31.53 -14.29
N SER A 233 -27.63 30.37 -14.94
CA SER A 233 -26.62 29.35 -14.84
C SER A 233 -26.59 28.46 -16.09
N MET A 234 -25.44 27.83 -16.31
CA MET A 234 -25.26 26.72 -17.25
C MET A 234 -24.86 25.47 -16.46
N PRO A 235 -25.84 24.74 -15.90
CA PRO A 235 -25.55 23.53 -15.13
C PRO A 235 -24.83 22.47 -15.99
N PRO A 236 -23.95 21.62 -15.44
CA PRO A 236 -23.37 21.63 -14.09
C PRO A 236 -22.10 22.49 -13.95
N ILE A 237 -21.77 23.32 -14.93
CA ILE A 237 -20.44 23.91 -15.06
C ILE A 237 -20.29 25.16 -14.20
N ILE A 238 -21.06 26.21 -14.51
CA ILE A 238 -20.85 27.54 -13.92
C ILE A 238 -22.14 28.36 -13.87
N ASN A 239 -22.21 29.24 -12.87
CA ASN A 239 -23.29 30.22 -12.71
C ASN A 239 -22.93 31.54 -13.39
N GLY A 240 -23.93 32.37 -13.68
CA GLY A 240 -23.79 33.71 -14.21
C GLY A 240 -23.39 34.73 -13.14
N ASP A 241 -22.57 35.70 -13.54
CA ASP A 241 -22.10 36.78 -12.67
C ASP A 241 -23.24 37.71 -12.20
N HIS A 242 -24.28 37.86 -13.01
CA HIS A 242 -25.45 38.72 -12.73
C HIS A 242 -26.23 38.29 -11.48
N SER A 243 -26.34 36.98 -11.24
CA SER A 243 -27.07 36.39 -10.11
C SER A 243 -26.16 36.02 -8.95
N LYS A 244 -24.92 36.54 -8.91
CA LYS A 244 -23.91 36.19 -7.92
C LYS A 244 -24.35 36.59 -6.51
N ILE A 245 -24.39 35.62 -5.60
CA ILE A 245 -24.59 35.88 -4.18
C ILE A 245 -23.40 36.61 -3.57
N ASN A 246 -23.68 37.52 -2.66
CA ASN A 246 -22.69 38.32 -1.93
C ASN A 246 -23.14 38.55 -0.48
N LEU A 247 -22.31 39.18 0.33
CA LEU A 247 -22.62 39.42 1.75
C LEU A 247 -23.85 40.31 1.99
N LYS A 248 -24.30 41.09 1.00
CA LYS A 248 -25.48 41.96 1.09
C LYS A 248 -26.76 41.26 0.62
N THR A 249 -26.64 40.11 -0.04
CA THR A 249 -27.77 39.32 -0.53
C THR A 249 -28.69 38.95 0.63
N LYS A 250 -29.98 39.25 0.50
CA LYS A 250 -30.99 38.93 1.53
C LYS A 250 -31.90 37.80 1.12
N ASN A 251 -32.15 37.63 -0.17
CA ASN A 251 -33.05 36.62 -0.68
C ASN A 251 -32.27 35.71 -1.61
N VAL A 252 -32.27 34.41 -1.34
CA VAL A 252 -31.51 33.43 -2.13
C VAL A 252 -32.49 32.49 -2.81
N PHE A 253 -32.44 32.45 -4.13
CA PHE A 253 -33.09 31.42 -4.93
C PHE A 253 -32.09 30.28 -5.15
N ILE A 254 -32.49 29.06 -4.78
CA ILE A 254 -31.66 27.86 -4.86
C ILE A 254 -32.33 26.92 -5.85
N GLU A 255 -31.58 26.47 -6.85
CA GLU A 255 -32.05 25.48 -7.80
C GLU A 255 -31.08 24.29 -7.91
N CYS A 256 -31.64 23.09 -7.93
CA CYS A 256 -30.89 21.85 -8.08
C CYS A 256 -31.33 21.16 -9.37
N THR A 257 -30.45 21.11 -10.38
CA THR A 257 -30.68 20.36 -11.62
C THR A 257 -30.07 18.97 -11.53
N ALA A 258 -30.73 17.95 -12.06
CA ALA A 258 -30.32 16.57 -11.81
C ALA A 258 -30.70 15.55 -12.89
N MET A 259 -29.95 14.44 -12.86
CA MET A 259 -30.30 13.15 -13.47
C MET A 259 -31.21 12.33 -12.55
N ASP A 260 -31.04 12.48 -11.23
CA ASP A 260 -31.79 11.76 -10.18
C ASP A 260 -32.63 12.75 -9.38
N LEU A 261 -33.96 12.65 -9.50
CA LEU A 261 -34.90 13.54 -8.81
C LEU A 261 -34.83 13.40 -7.29
N THR A 262 -34.70 12.19 -6.76
CA THR A 262 -34.71 11.94 -5.31
C THR A 262 -33.48 12.57 -4.66
N LYS A 263 -32.31 12.42 -5.28
CA LYS A 263 -31.09 13.10 -4.81
C LYS A 263 -31.20 14.61 -4.91
N ALA A 264 -31.80 15.13 -5.97
CA ALA A 264 -32.02 16.58 -6.10
C ALA A 264 -32.88 17.14 -4.96
N LYS A 265 -33.95 16.42 -4.59
CA LYS A 265 -34.80 16.76 -3.44
C LYS A 265 -34.01 16.76 -2.14
N ILE A 266 -33.25 15.69 -1.85
CA ILE A 266 -32.44 15.59 -0.63
C ILE A 266 -31.42 16.72 -0.56
N VAL A 267 -30.73 17.01 -1.66
CA VAL A 267 -29.72 18.09 -1.71
C VAL A 267 -30.36 19.46 -1.49
N LEU A 268 -31.51 19.72 -2.11
CA LEU A 268 -32.26 20.96 -1.89
C LEU A 268 -32.70 21.08 -0.44
N ASP A 269 -33.33 20.03 0.10
CA ASP A 269 -33.81 19.96 1.49
C ASP A 269 -32.63 20.15 2.46
N MET A 270 -31.45 19.57 2.20
CA MET A 270 -30.26 19.76 3.03
C MET A 270 -29.78 21.21 3.02
N MET A 271 -29.60 21.81 1.84
CA MET A 271 -29.20 23.22 1.70
C MET A 271 -30.13 24.16 2.47
N VAL A 272 -31.45 24.01 2.30
CA VAL A 272 -32.43 24.92 2.91
C VAL A 272 -32.60 24.65 4.41
N THR A 273 -32.59 23.40 4.86
CA THR A 273 -32.73 23.07 6.28
C THR A 273 -31.53 23.56 7.09
N MET A 274 -30.31 23.44 6.57
CA MET A 274 -29.12 23.92 7.28
C MET A 274 -29.12 25.44 7.49
N PHE A 275 -29.45 26.21 6.44
CA PHE A 275 -29.30 27.67 6.45
C PHE A 275 -30.58 28.47 6.76
N SER A 276 -31.74 27.80 6.83
CA SER A 276 -33.00 28.43 7.26
C SER A 276 -32.94 28.98 8.70
N GLU A 277 -31.98 28.55 9.51
CA GLU A 277 -31.71 29.11 10.85
C GLU A 277 -31.36 30.61 10.81
N TYR A 278 -30.75 31.09 9.73
CA TYR A 278 -30.31 32.47 9.57
C TYR A 278 -31.31 33.38 8.87
N CYS A 279 -32.51 32.87 8.59
CA CYS A 279 -33.61 33.67 8.05
C CYS A 279 -34.26 34.50 9.17
N SER A 280 -34.89 35.63 8.82
CA SER A 280 -35.58 36.49 9.79
C SER A 280 -36.67 35.75 10.58
N GLN A 281 -37.32 34.77 9.94
CA GLN A 281 -38.14 33.77 10.60
C GLN A 281 -37.34 32.45 10.59
N PRO A 282 -36.72 32.06 11.72
CA PRO A 282 -35.86 30.88 11.75
C PRO A 282 -36.59 29.60 11.35
N PHE A 283 -35.89 28.72 10.64
CA PHE A 283 -36.37 27.40 10.21
C PHE A 283 -37.59 27.44 9.27
N THR A 284 -37.76 28.54 8.55
CA THR A 284 -38.77 28.68 7.50
C THR A 284 -38.14 28.74 6.11
N VAL A 285 -38.79 28.10 5.14
CA VAL A 285 -38.37 28.08 3.74
C VAL A 285 -39.56 28.45 2.86
N GLU A 286 -39.38 29.41 1.95
CA GLU A 286 -40.41 29.83 1.01
C GLU A 286 -40.54 28.79 -0.11
N GLU A 287 -41.78 28.40 -0.41
CA GLU A 287 -42.07 27.41 -1.44
C GLU A 287 -41.90 27.97 -2.86
N ALA A 288 -41.33 27.15 -3.75
CA ALA A 288 -41.24 27.40 -5.17
C ALA A 288 -42.04 26.34 -5.96
N GLU A 289 -42.71 26.79 -7.01
CA GLU A 289 -43.45 25.92 -7.94
C GLU A 289 -42.53 25.49 -9.08
N VAL A 290 -42.41 24.19 -9.29
CA VAL A 290 -41.69 23.63 -10.43
C VAL A 290 -42.71 23.02 -11.40
N VAL A 291 -42.74 23.52 -12.62
CA VAL A 291 -43.63 23.05 -13.69
C VAL A 291 -42.85 22.07 -14.56
N HIS A 292 -43.27 20.81 -14.57
CA HIS A 292 -42.64 19.76 -15.37
C HIS A 292 -43.09 19.82 -16.85
N PRO A 293 -42.37 19.15 -17.77
CA PRO A 293 -42.70 19.17 -19.20
C PRO A 293 -44.05 18.53 -19.56
N ASP A 294 -44.63 17.76 -18.65
CA ASP A 294 -45.98 17.15 -18.74
C ASP A 294 -47.09 18.13 -18.32
N GLY A 295 -46.75 19.34 -17.86
CA GLY A 295 -47.68 20.34 -17.33
C GLY A 295 -48.03 20.14 -15.86
N LYS A 296 -47.45 19.15 -15.17
CA LYS A 296 -47.66 18.93 -13.75
C LYS A 296 -46.84 19.94 -12.94
N THR A 297 -47.49 20.63 -12.01
CA THR A 297 -46.81 21.52 -11.06
C THR A 297 -46.58 20.80 -9.75
N CYS A 298 -45.33 20.80 -9.28
CA CYS A 298 -44.92 20.28 -7.98
C CYS A 298 -44.38 21.43 -7.13
N VAL A 299 -44.58 21.37 -5.81
CA VAL A 299 -44.13 22.41 -4.88
C VAL A 299 -42.92 21.90 -4.11
N TYR A 300 -41.87 22.70 -4.05
CA TYR A 300 -40.61 22.41 -3.38
C TYR A 300 -40.21 23.55 -2.42
N PRO A 301 -39.42 23.29 -1.36
CA PRO A 301 -38.95 21.97 -0.93
C PRO A 301 -40.11 21.10 -0.41
N GLU A 302 -39.91 19.78 -0.35
CA GLU A 302 -40.94 18.87 0.16
C GLU A 302 -40.94 18.87 1.70
N LEU A 303 -39.74 18.90 2.31
CA LEU A 303 -39.53 18.83 3.76
C LEU A 303 -40.36 17.70 4.40
N ALA A 304 -40.25 16.51 3.81
CA ALA A 304 -41.04 15.35 4.22
C ALA A 304 -40.63 14.89 5.62
N TYR A 305 -41.56 14.97 6.57
CA TYR A 305 -41.47 14.32 7.87
C TYR A 305 -42.14 12.94 7.76
N ARG A 306 -41.34 11.88 7.87
CA ARG A 306 -41.83 10.50 7.83
C ARG A 306 -42.08 10.03 9.24
N THR A 307 -43.10 9.19 9.44
CA THR A 307 -43.34 8.54 10.73
C THR A 307 -43.20 7.03 10.56
N GLU A 308 -42.45 6.42 11.47
CA GLU A 308 -42.29 4.96 11.56
C GLU A 308 -42.57 4.50 12.99
N THR A 309 -43.16 3.32 13.11
CA THR A 309 -43.50 2.70 14.39
C THR A 309 -42.68 1.44 14.58
N LEU A 310 -42.04 1.31 15.73
CA LEU A 310 -41.19 0.16 16.07
C LEU A 310 -41.35 -0.24 17.53
N SER A 311 -41.10 -1.52 17.80
CA SER A 311 -41.12 -2.09 19.15
C SER A 311 -39.78 -1.83 19.87
N SER A 312 -39.86 -1.48 21.16
CA SER A 312 -38.71 -1.33 22.04
C SER A 312 -38.02 -2.67 22.33
N ASP A 313 -38.76 -3.79 22.31
CA ASP A 313 -38.19 -5.14 22.39
C ASP A 313 -37.30 -5.46 21.18
N PHE A 314 -37.68 -4.99 19.98
CA PHE A 314 -36.82 -5.12 18.80
C PHE A 314 -35.47 -4.42 19.00
N ILE A 315 -35.46 -3.17 19.46
CA ILE A 315 -34.23 -2.41 19.73
C ILE A 315 -33.40 -3.13 20.80
N ASN A 316 -34.01 -3.48 21.93
CA ASN A 316 -33.33 -4.15 23.05
C ASN A 316 -32.65 -5.45 22.59
N ARG A 317 -33.36 -6.31 21.86
CA ARG A 317 -32.81 -7.60 21.37
C ARG A 317 -31.69 -7.43 20.37
N LYS A 318 -31.78 -6.43 19.49
CA LYS A 318 -30.80 -6.23 18.43
C LYS A 318 -29.54 -5.54 18.93
N VAL A 319 -29.67 -4.52 19.77
CA VAL A 319 -28.55 -3.79 20.36
C VAL A 319 -27.92 -4.60 21.50
N GLY A 320 -28.69 -5.45 22.19
CA GLY A 320 -28.22 -6.21 23.35
C GLY A 320 -28.31 -5.44 24.66
N ILE A 321 -29.29 -4.53 24.77
CA ILE A 321 -29.58 -3.74 25.98
C ILE A 321 -30.95 -4.11 26.55
N ASN A 322 -31.26 -3.62 27.75
CA ASN A 322 -32.55 -3.85 28.41
C ASN A 322 -33.04 -2.55 29.05
N GLU A 323 -33.53 -1.64 28.22
CA GLU A 323 -33.98 -0.30 28.61
C GLU A 323 -35.49 -0.14 28.40
N SER A 324 -36.11 0.79 29.16
CA SER A 324 -37.55 1.06 29.04
C SER A 324 -37.88 1.79 27.73
N THR A 325 -39.12 1.65 27.28
CA THR A 325 -39.65 2.31 26.07
C THR A 325 -39.45 3.83 26.12
N GLU A 326 -39.65 4.46 27.27
CA GLU A 326 -39.46 5.91 27.47
C GLU A 326 -38.00 6.30 27.34
N LYS A 327 -37.09 5.51 27.91
CA LYS A 327 -35.66 5.79 27.82
C LYS A 327 -35.16 5.63 26.39
N ILE A 328 -35.63 4.61 25.65
CA ILE A 328 -35.29 4.44 24.23
C ILE A 328 -35.81 5.62 23.40
N ALA A 329 -37.05 6.08 23.64
CA ALA A 329 -37.58 7.27 22.97
C ALA A 329 -36.73 8.54 23.26
N GLN A 330 -36.22 8.69 24.49
CA GLN A 330 -35.30 9.78 24.83
C GLN A 330 -33.95 9.65 24.09
N LEU A 331 -33.40 8.43 23.99
CA LEU A 331 -32.16 8.17 23.24
C LEU A 331 -32.30 8.51 21.76
N LEU A 332 -33.41 8.10 21.13
CA LEU A 332 -33.68 8.46 19.73
C LEU A 332 -33.85 9.97 19.55
N THR A 333 -34.49 10.64 20.51
CA THR A 333 -34.66 12.10 20.47
C THR A 333 -33.30 12.84 20.54
N LYS A 334 -32.31 12.30 21.26
CA LYS A 334 -30.92 12.81 21.24
C LYS A 334 -30.26 12.74 19.86
N MET A 335 -30.69 11.82 19.00
CA MET A 335 -30.20 11.67 17.62
C MET A 335 -31.04 12.46 16.59
N CYS A 336 -31.77 13.48 17.05
CA CYS A 336 -32.70 14.28 16.26
C CYS A 336 -33.91 13.49 15.71
N LEU A 337 -34.15 12.26 16.17
CA LEU A 337 -35.33 11.48 15.82
C LEU A 337 -36.39 11.65 16.93
N LYS A 338 -37.28 12.63 16.76
CA LYS A 338 -38.28 12.93 17.78
C LYS A 338 -39.17 11.70 17.97
N SER A 339 -39.12 11.13 19.17
CA SER A 339 -39.76 9.84 19.45
C SER A 339 -40.68 9.94 20.66
N THR A 340 -41.83 9.28 20.58
CA THR A 340 -42.82 9.22 21.66
C THR A 340 -43.30 7.80 21.88
N ALA A 341 -43.39 7.39 23.15
CA ALA A 341 -44.05 6.14 23.52
C ALA A 341 -45.57 6.31 23.34
N THR A 342 -46.22 5.39 22.63
CA THR A 342 -47.67 5.48 22.33
C THR A 342 -48.56 5.15 23.52
N GLY A 343 -47.99 4.65 24.63
CA GLY A 343 -48.69 4.29 25.86
C GLY A 343 -49.43 2.94 25.80
N ALA A 344 -49.45 2.27 24.64
CA ALA A 344 -50.01 0.95 24.45
C ALA A 344 -48.88 -0.06 24.16
N GLY A 345 -48.40 -0.76 25.20
CA GLY A 345 -47.39 -1.81 25.04
C GLY A 345 -45.96 -1.29 24.90
N ASP A 346 -45.19 -1.88 23.98
CA ASP A 346 -43.77 -1.66 23.74
C ASP A 346 -43.50 -0.81 22.49
N GLU A 347 -44.50 -0.14 21.92
CA GLU A 347 -44.36 0.62 20.69
C GLU A 347 -43.84 2.06 20.88
N ILE A 348 -42.97 2.47 19.97
CA ILE A 348 -42.39 3.81 19.85
C ILE A 348 -42.74 4.35 18.47
N GLU A 349 -43.36 5.53 18.44
CA GLU A 349 -43.55 6.30 17.22
C GLU A 349 -42.36 7.25 17.05
N VAL A 350 -41.71 7.19 15.89
CA VAL A 350 -40.51 7.96 15.55
C VAL A 350 -40.80 8.85 14.37
N GLU A 351 -40.66 10.17 14.57
CA GLU A 351 -40.75 11.19 13.53
C GLU A 351 -39.35 11.42 12.95
N ILE A 352 -39.15 10.98 11.70
CA ILE A 352 -37.90 11.12 10.95
C ILE A 352 -37.91 12.51 10.27
N PRO A 353 -36.96 13.40 10.62
CA PRO A 353 -36.89 14.73 10.03
C PRO A 353 -36.34 14.68 8.58
N PRO A 354 -36.62 15.70 7.76
CA PRO A 354 -36.09 15.78 6.39
C PRO A 354 -34.56 15.88 6.31
N THR A 355 -33.89 16.24 7.41
CA THR A 355 -32.42 16.23 7.51
C THR A 355 -31.84 14.81 7.56
N ARG A 356 -32.61 13.82 8.02
CA ARG A 356 -32.18 12.42 8.18
C ARG A 356 -32.65 11.57 7.00
N SER A 357 -32.06 11.81 5.84
CA SER A 357 -32.34 11.04 4.62
C SER A 357 -31.74 9.62 4.62
N ASP A 358 -30.83 9.35 5.55
CA ASP A 358 -30.17 8.06 5.78
C ASP A 358 -31.10 7.02 6.39
N VAL A 359 -32.15 7.44 7.12
CA VAL A 359 -33.10 6.51 7.76
C VAL A 359 -34.05 5.95 6.70
N ILE A 360 -33.79 4.71 6.28
CA ILE A 360 -34.55 3.98 5.25
C ILE A 360 -35.16 2.69 5.78
N HIS A 361 -34.70 2.21 6.94
CA HIS A 361 -35.16 0.99 7.58
C HIS A 361 -35.14 1.11 9.11
N ALA A 362 -35.91 0.26 9.80
CA ALA A 362 -35.92 0.17 11.26
C ALA A 362 -34.53 -0.11 11.88
N CYS A 363 -33.59 -0.63 11.09
CA CYS A 363 -32.21 -0.87 11.54
C CYS A 363 -31.43 0.44 11.74
N ASP A 364 -31.72 1.48 10.96
CA ASP A 364 -31.05 2.78 11.09
C ASP A 364 -31.50 3.50 12.37
N ILE A 365 -32.76 3.31 12.75
CA ILE A 365 -33.30 3.79 14.04
C ILE A 365 -32.64 3.04 15.20
N MET A 366 -32.47 1.72 15.06
CA MET A 366 -31.77 0.89 16.04
C MET A 366 -30.28 1.30 16.18
N GLU A 367 -29.60 1.63 15.08
CA GLU A 367 -28.23 2.16 15.08
C GLU A 367 -28.16 3.46 15.90
N ASP A 368 -29.01 4.43 15.62
CA ASP A 368 -29.07 5.69 16.36
C ASP A 368 -29.36 5.48 17.85
N ALA A 369 -30.25 4.54 18.20
CA ALA A 369 -30.51 4.20 19.59
C ALA A 369 -29.25 3.67 20.29
N ALA A 370 -28.44 2.88 19.60
CA ALA A 370 -27.20 2.33 20.11
C ALA A 370 -26.10 3.41 20.23
N ILE A 371 -25.99 4.34 19.26
CA ILE A 371 -25.06 5.48 19.33
C ILE A 371 -25.42 6.36 20.53
N ALA A 372 -26.70 6.73 20.68
CA ALA A 372 -27.16 7.52 21.82
C ALA A 372 -26.99 6.84 23.17
N TYR A 373 -27.04 5.51 23.21
CA TYR A 373 -26.73 4.72 24.40
C TYR A 373 -25.23 4.74 24.74
N GLY A 374 -24.39 4.87 23.72
CA GLY A 374 -22.94 4.73 23.79
C GLY A 374 -22.53 3.26 23.68
N PHE A 375 -21.79 2.91 22.63
CA PHE A 375 -21.39 1.51 22.37
C PHE A 375 -20.58 0.90 23.52
N ASN A 376 -19.76 1.71 24.20
CA ASN A 376 -18.97 1.26 25.35
C ASN A 376 -19.80 0.87 26.57
N ASN A 377 -21.06 1.33 26.66
CA ASN A 377 -21.98 0.97 27.74
C ASN A 377 -22.67 -0.38 27.49
N ILE A 378 -22.59 -0.92 26.26
CA ILE A 378 -23.20 -2.21 25.92
C ILE A 378 -22.36 -3.34 26.53
N VAL A 379 -23.00 -4.16 27.36
CA VAL A 379 -22.33 -5.31 28.00
C VAL A 379 -21.94 -6.34 26.94
N ARG A 380 -20.64 -6.59 26.80
CA ARG A 380 -20.12 -7.60 25.88
C ARG A 380 -20.64 -8.98 26.27
N THR A 381 -21.26 -9.68 25.32
CA THR A 381 -21.74 -11.06 25.49
C THR A 381 -21.10 -11.99 24.46
N THR A 382 -20.97 -13.26 24.80
CA THR A 382 -20.50 -14.29 23.87
C THR A 382 -21.69 -15.05 23.27
N PRO A 383 -21.74 -15.24 21.94
CA PRO A 383 -22.83 -15.96 21.31
C PRO A 383 -22.80 -17.43 21.75
N ARG A 384 -23.93 -17.94 22.27
CA ARG A 384 -24.07 -19.31 22.78
C ARG A 384 -24.31 -20.33 21.67
N THR A 385 -23.43 -20.34 20.68
CA THR A 385 -23.49 -21.22 19.51
C THR A 385 -22.24 -22.07 19.44
N TYR A 386 -22.41 -23.39 19.51
CA TYR A 386 -21.31 -24.34 19.37
C TYR A 386 -21.03 -24.59 17.88
N THR A 387 -19.79 -24.40 17.46
CA THR A 387 -19.33 -24.69 16.11
C THR A 387 -18.04 -25.50 16.16
N VAL A 388 -17.93 -26.50 15.30
CA VAL A 388 -16.69 -27.27 15.12
C VAL A 388 -15.93 -26.67 13.94
N ALA A 389 -14.74 -26.13 14.20
CA ALA A 389 -13.90 -25.55 13.16
C ALA A 389 -13.30 -26.65 12.28
N ASN A 390 -13.25 -26.40 10.96
CA ASN A 390 -12.58 -27.26 10.00
C ASN A 390 -11.57 -26.43 9.19
N GLN A 391 -10.38 -26.98 8.97
CA GLN A 391 -9.39 -26.36 8.10
C GLN A 391 -9.70 -26.68 6.65
N PHE A 392 -9.48 -25.72 5.75
CA PHE A 392 -9.56 -25.99 4.32
C PHE A 392 -8.38 -26.91 3.92
N PRO A 393 -8.61 -28.11 3.34
CA PRO A 393 -7.55 -29.10 3.12
C PRO A 393 -6.33 -28.56 2.36
N LEU A 394 -6.55 -27.69 1.36
CA LEU A 394 -5.47 -27.05 0.60
C LEU A 394 -4.57 -26.18 1.47
N ASN A 395 -5.16 -25.39 2.37
CA ASN A 395 -4.41 -24.52 3.27
C ASN A 395 -3.68 -25.34 4.33
N LYS A 396 -4.30 -26.41 4.86
CA LYS A 396 -3.64 -27.33 5.77
C LYS A 396 -2.39 -27.95 5.14
N LEU A 397 -2.51 -28.45 3.90
CA LEU A 397 -1.38 -29.00 3.16
C LEU A 397 -0.28 -27.95 2.94
N THR A 398 -0.69 -26.74 2.55
CA THR A 398 0.24 -25.62 2.33
C THR A 398 1.04 -25.29 3.59
N GLU A 399 0.39 -25.21 4.76
CA GLU A 399 1.06 -24.93 6.04
C GLU A 399 2.06 -26.02 6.42
N LEU A 400 1.72 -27.30 6.22
CA LEU A 400 2.64 -28.41 6.47
C LEU A 400 3.89 -28.29 5.58
N LEU A 401 3.69 -28.04 4.29
CA LEU A 401 4.81 -27.89 3.34
C LEU A 401 5.69 -26.67 3.66
N ARG A 402 5.09 -25.54 4.08
CA ARG A 402 5.87 -24.35 4.49
C ARG A 402 6.86 -24.67 5.60
N GLN A 403 6.42 -25.38 6.63
CA GLN A 403 7.26 -25.76 7.77
C GLN A 403 8.42 -26.66 7.33
N ASP A 404 8.14 -27.64 6.48
CA ASP A 404 9.16 -28.57 6.01
C ASP A 404 10.16 -27.94 5.05
N LEU A 405 9.73 -27.01 4.18
CA LEU A 405 10.62 -26.28 3.28
C LEU A 405 11.52 -25.31 4.05
N ALA A 406 10.98 -24.67 5.09
CA ALA A 406 11.78 -23.90 6.04
C ALA A 406 12.82 -24.79 6.74
N ALA A 407 12.43 -26.00 7.17
CA ALA A 407 13.35 -26.99 7.74
C ALA A 407 14.42 -27.48 6.75
N ALA A 408 14.13 -27.45 5.43
CA ALA A 408 15.10 -27.72 4.37
C ALA A 408 16.06 -26.53 4.10
N GLY A 409 15.94 -25.43 4.86
CA GLY A 409 16.80 -24.27 4.78
C GLY A 409 16.46 -23.32 3.64
N PHE A 410 15.23 -23.34 3.14
CA PHE A 410 14.70 -22.33 2.22
C PHE A 410 13.93 -21.26 3.01
N THR A 411 14.01 -20.01 2.57
CA THR A 411 13.32 -18.88 3.19
C THR A 411 12.07 -18.53 2.39
N GLU A 412 10.93 -18.41 3.06
CA GLU A 412 9.68 -18.03 2.37
C GLU A 412 9.71 -16.55 1.97
N ALA A 413 9.26 -16.26 0.75
CA ALA A 413 9.05 -14.92 0.23
C ALA A 413 7.55 -14.64 0.05
N LEU A 414 7.17 -13.37 0.16
CA LEU A 414 5.80 -12.91 -0.09
C LEU A 414 5.83 -11.88 -1.21
N ASN A 415 5.44 -12.31 -2.41
CA ASN A 415 5.50 -11.49 -3.60
C ASN A 415 4.12 -10.94 -3.97
N PHE A 416 4.07 -9.85 -4.72
CA PHE A 416 2.82 -9.29 -5.22
C PHE A 416 2.12 -10.26 -6.19
N ALA A 417 0.78 -10.30 -6.11
CA ALA A 417 -0.04 -11.07 -7.05
C ALA A 417 -0.15 -10.41 -8.43
N LEU A 418 0.15 -9.11 -8.52
CA LEU A 418 0.11 -8.32 -9.74
C LEU A 418 1.53 -8.05 -10.25
N CYS A 419 1.70 -8.13 -11.56
CA CYS A 419 2.96 -7.90 -12.23
C CYS A 419 2.75 -7.26 -13.62
N SER A 420 3.85 -6.88 -14.26
CA SER A 420 3.82 -6.40 -15.63
C SER A 420 3.71 -7.55 -16.62
N GLN A 421 3.28 -7.27 -17.85
CA GLN A 421 3.20 -8.29 -18.91
C GLN A 421 4.58 -8.86 -19.26
N GLU A 422 5.61 -8.00 -19.25
CA GLU A 422 6.99 -8.40 -19.52
C GLU A 422 7.50 -9.42 -18.49
N ASP A 423 7.09 -9.34 -17.22
CA ASP A 423 7.59 -10.21 -16.15
C ASP A 423 7.21 -11.68 -16.35
N ILE A 424 6.01 -11.94 -16.87
CA ILE A 424 5.49 -13.30 -17.06
C ILE A 424 5.62 -13.83 -18.50
N ALA A 425 6.00 -12.95 -19.44
CA ALA A 425 6.12 -13.27 -20.86
C ALA A 425 7.53 -12.98 -21.37
N ASP A 426 7.82 -11.74 -21.75
CA ASP A 426 9.05 -11.35 -22.46
C ASP A 426 10.32 -11.70 -21.68
N LYS A 427 10.36 -11.45 -20.36
CA LYS A 427 11.51 -11.78 -19.52
C LYS A 427 11.73 -13.28 -19.35
N LEU A 428 10.69 -14.09 -19.51
CA LEU A 428 10.76 -15.56 -19.50
C LEU A 428 10.91 -16.16 -20.92
N GLY A 429 11.03 -15.32 -21.95
CA GLY A 429 11.13 -15.75 -23.34
C GLY A 429 9.83 -16.34 -23.91
N LYS A 430 8.68 -16.01 -23.31
CA LYS A 430 7.35 -16.50 -23.71
C LYS A 430 6.53 -15.38 -24.34
N LYS A 431 5.60 -15.74 -25.21
CA LYS A 431 4.61 -14.79 -25.72
C LYS A 431 3.46 -14.66 -24.73
N ILE A 432 2.92 -13.46 -24.56
CA ILE A 432 1.86 -13.18 -23.58
C ILE A 432 0.59 -14.00 -23.85
N GLU A 433 0.28 -14.27 -25.11
CA GLU A 433 -0.89 -15.05 -25.53
C GLU A 433 -0.83 -16.50 -25.02
N ASP A 434 0.37 -17.04 -24.84
CA ASP A 434 0.60 -18.43 -24.42
C ASP A 434 0.51 -18.61 -22.89
N THR A 435 0.59 -17.51 -22.13
CA THR A 435 0.63 -17.53 -20.65
C THR A 435 -0.74 -17.70 -19.99
N LYS A 436 -1.83 -17.54 -20.74
CA LYS A 436 -3.22 -17.50 -20.21
C LYS A 436 -3.43 -16.44 -19.11
N ALA A 437 -2.66 -15.35 -19.12
CA ALA A 437 -2.74 -14.27 -18.14
C ALA A 437 -4.03 -13.46 -18.22
N ILE A 438 -4.43 -12.85 -17.10
CA ILE A 438 -5.58 -11.95 -16.98
C ILE A 438 -5.07 -10.51 -16.92
N HIS A 439 -5.68 -9.62 -17.70
CA HIS A 439 -5.30 -8.21 -17.78
C HIS A 439 -6.19 -7.35 -16.91
N ILE A 440 -5.59 -6.39 -16.22
CA ILE A 440 -6.28 -5.38 -15.42
C ILE A 440 -6.62 -4.19 -16.32
N SER A 441 -7.86 -3.71 -16.22
CA SER A 441 -8.29 -2.50 -16.93
C SER A 441 -7.75 -1.25 -16.24
N ASN A 442 -7.20 -0.31 -17.02
CA ASN A 442 -6.69 0.99 -16.56
C ASN A 442 -5.72 0.90 -15.36
N PRO A 443 -4.61 0.14 -15.47
CA PRO A 443 -3.64 0.03 -14.39
C PRO A 443 -2.93 1.38 -14.17
N LYS A 444 -2.71 1.75 -12.90
CA LYS A 444 -2.02 3.00 -12.55
C LYS A 444 -0.52 2.97 -12.88
N THR A 445 0.09 1.79 -12.79
CA THR A 445 1.51 1.55 -13.04
C THR A 445 1.66 0.35 -13.98
N ALA A 446 2.80 0.28 -14.69
CA ALA A 446 3.09 -0.86 -15.57
C ALA A 446 3.19 -2.19 -14.80
N GLU A 447 3.56 -2.14 -13.52
CA GLU A 447 3.69 -3.32 -12.66
C GLU A 447 2.35 -3.96 -12.28
N PHE A 448 1.21 -3.33 -12.58
CA PHE A 448 -0.13 -3.85 -12.26
C PHE A 448 -0.94 -4.16 -13.52
N GLN A 449 -0.29 -4.52 -14.62
CA GLN A 449 -0.97 -4.83 -15.88
C GLN A 449 -1.67 -6.19 -15.88
N VAL A 450 -1.09 -7.19 -15.22
CA VAL A 450 -1.60 -8.57 -15.21
C VAL A 450 -1.53 -9.20 -13.83
N ALA A 451 -2.40 -10.18 -13.59
CA ALA A 451 -2.24 -11.10 -12.47
C ALA A 451 -1.18 -12.17 -12.80
N ARG A 452 -0.36 -12.54 -11.81
CA ARG A 452 0.72 -13.51 -11.98
C ARG A 452 0.21 -14.87 -12.41
N THR A 453 0.89 -15.47 -13.38
CA THR A 453 0.62 -16.83 -13.90
C THR A 453 1.62 -17.87 -13.38
N THR A 454 2.73 -17.40 -12.82
CA THR A 454 3.84 -18.15 -12.25
C THR A 454 4.40 -17.35 -11.06
N LEU A 455 4.94 -18.03 -10.05
CA LEU A 455 5.58 -17.38 -8.89
C LEU A 455 7.05 -17.01 -9.14
N LEU A 456 7.66 -17.57 -10.19
CA LEU A 456 9.08 -17.40 -10.50
C LEU A 456 9.51 -15.92 -10.68
N PRO A 457 8.79 -15.07 -11.45
CA PRO A 457 9.20 -13.68 -11.63
C PRO A 457 9.29 -12.89 -10.34
N GLY A 458 8.37 -13.14 -9.40
CA GLY A 458 8.38 -12.52 -8.08
C GLY A 458 9.64 -12.91 -7.30
N LEU A 459 9.98 -14.21 -7.29
CA LEU A 459 11.18 -14.71 -6.61
C LEU A 459 12.47 -14.16 -7.23
N LEU A 460 12.54 -14.04 -8.57
CA LEU A 460 13.70 -13.46 -9.25
C LEU A 460 13.87 -11.96 -8.93
N LYS A 461 12.78 -11.19 -8.90
CA LYS A 461 12.80 -9.79 -8.46
C LYS A 461 13.25 -9.67 -7.00
N THR A 462 12.80 -10.58 -6.14
CA THR A 462 13.24 -10.63 -4.73
C THR A 462 14.74 -10.90 -4.62
N ILE A 463 15.31 -11.80 -5.44
CA ILE A 463 16.76 -11.98 -5.51
C ILE A 463 17.44 -10.70 -6.02
N ALA A 464 16.89 -10.07 -7.05
CA ALA A 464 17.45 -8.84 -7.62
C ALA A 464 17.50 -7.68 -6.62
N ALA A 465 16.48 -7.56 -5.76
CA ALA A 465 16.47 -6.59 -4.66
C ALA A 465 17.46 -6.95 -3.53
N ASN A 466 17.78 -8.23 -3.36
CA ASN A 466 18.61 -8.75 -2.27
C ASN A 466 20.01 -9.20 -2.71
N ARG A 467 20.58 -8.63 -3.77
CA ARG A 467 21.93 -8.99 -4.29
C ARG A 467 23.06 -8.86 -3.26
N LYS A 468 22.89 -8.04 -2.23
CA LYS A 468 23.87 -7.82 -1.15
C LYS A 468 23.91 -8.99 -0.14
N MET A 469 22.90 -9.85 -0.14
CA MET A 469 22.79 -10.93 0.83
C MET A 469 23.80 -12.05 0.54
N PRO A 470 24.27 -12.76 1.58
CA PRO A 470 25.24 -13.84 1.43
C PRO A 470 24.68 -14.98 0.59
N LEU A 471 25.50 -15.50 -0.32
CA LEU A 471 25.19 -16.69 -1.11
C LEU A 471 25.43 -17.96 -0.27
N PRO A 472 24.66 -19.04 -0.51
CA PRO A 472 23.58 -19.19 -1.49
C PRO A 472 22.24 -18.64 -1.01
N LEU A 473 21.49 -17.98 -1.90
CA LEU A 473 20.11 -17.59 -1.65
C LEU A 473 19.16 -18.73 -2.02
N LYS A 474 18.39 -19.17 -1.03
CA LYS A 474 17.39 -20.23 -1.14
C LYS A 474 16.03 -19.64 -0.79
N LEU A 475 15.22 -19.35 -1.80
CA LEU A 475 13.90 -18.75 -1.60
C LEU A 475 12.82 -19.69 -2.06
N PHE A 476 11.67 -19.67 -1.40
CA PHE A 476 10.48 -20.34 -1.87
C PHE A 476 9.23 -19.51 -1.62
N GLU A 477 8.16 -19.82 -2.34
CA GLU A 477 6.83 -19.26 -2.10
C GLU A 477 5.80 -20.34 -2.41
N ILE A 478 4.82 -20.50 -1.52
CA ILE A 478 3.63 -21.30 -1.80
C ILE A 478 2.42 -20.37 -1.82
N SER A 479 1.89 -20.09 -3.01
CA SER A 479 0.80 -19.14 -3.19
C SER A 479 0.00 -19.38 -4.48
N ASP A 480 -1.13 -18.68 -4.60
CA ASP A 480 -1.99 -18.76 -5.78
C ASP A 480 -1.41 -18.00 -6.99
N VAL A 481 -1.54 -18.62 -8.16
CA VAL A 481 -1.45 -17.96 -9.47
C VAL A 481 -2.82 -17.94 -10.13
N VAL A 482 -3.06 -16.97 -11.01
CA VAL A 482 -4.36 -16.81 -11.67
C VAL A 482 -4.24 -17.13 -13.15
N LEU A 483 -5.12 -18.02 -13.63
CA LEU A 483 -5.12 -18.50 -15.01
C LEU A 483 -6.51 -18.32 -15.62
N LYS A 484 -6.58 -17.93 -16.89
CA LYS A 484 -7.84 -17.93 -17.65
C LYS A 484 -8.41 -19.35 -17.74
N ASP A 485 -9.68 -19.49 -17.36
CA ASP A 485 -10.44 -20.74 -17.47
C ASP A 485 -11.91 -20.44 -17.78
N GLN A 486 -12.31 -20.67 -19.04
CA GLN A 486 -13.68 -20.45 -19.51
C GLN A 486 -14.71 -21.41 -18.90
N LYS A 487 -14.26 -22.48 -18.22
CA LYS A 487 -15.16 -23.42 -17.54
C LYS A 487 -15.61 -22.92 -16.17
N LYS A 488 -14.98 -21.86 -15.64
CA LYS A 488 -15.35 -21.24 -14.37
C LYS A 488 -16.28 -20.05 -14.61
N ASP A 489 -17.15 -19.80 -13.64
CA ASP A 489 -18.15 -18.71 -13.64
C ASP A 489 -17.54 -17.33 -13.85
N VAL A 490 -16.40 -17.04 -13.22
CA VAL A 490 -15.68 -15.77 -13.36
C VAL A 490 -14.74 -15.72 -14.57
N GLY A 491 -14.64 -16.81 -15.36
CA GLY A 491 -13.72 -16.93 -16.51
C GLY A 491 -12.23 -17.09 -16.14
N ALA A 492 -11.93 -17.27 -14.86
CA ALA A 492 -10.60 -17.39 -14.28
C ALA A 492 -10.58 -18.44 -13.16
N ARG A 493 -9.41 -19.00 -12.88
CA ARG A 493 -9.20 -19.87 -11.71
C ARG A 493 -7.89 -19.53 -11.01
N ASN A 494 -7.90 -19.70 -9.69
CA ASN A 494 -6.66 -19.77 -8.92
C ASN A 494 -6.09 -21.18 -8.99
N SER A 495 -4.77 -21.29 -8.87
CA SER A 495 -4.04 -22.54 -8.77
C SER A 495 -2.95 -22.38 -7.72
N ARG A 496 -2.96 -23.19 -6.66
CA ARG A 496 -1.93 -23.13 -5.61
C ARG A 496 -0.61 -23.71 -6.12
N ARG A 497 0.38 -22.85 -6.35
CA ARG A 497 1.71 -23.21 -6.81
C ARG A 497 2.69 -23.20 -5.65
N PHE A 498 3.63 -24.13 -5.68
CA PHE A 498 4.87 -24.07 -4.92
C PHE A 498 5.99 -23.77 -5.89
N CYS A 499 6.73 -22.69 -5.63
CA CYS A 499 7.92 -22.35 -6.38
C CYS A 499 9.11 -22.16 -5.44
N ALA A 500 10.29 -22.64 -5.85
CA ALA A 500 11.54 -22.48 -5.13
C ALA A 500 12.67 -22.14 -6.10
N VAL A 501 13.61 -21.32 -5.63
CA VAL A 501 14.79 -20.89 -6.38
C VAL A 501 16.05 -21.05 -5.55
N TYR A 502 17.12 -21.47 -6.21
CA TYR A 502 18.47 -21.58 -5.66
C TYR A 502 19.39 -20.69 -6.48
N TYR A 503 20.00 -19.69 -5.85
CA TYR A 503 20.87 -18.71 -6.48
C TYR A 503 22.25 -18.71 -5.82
N SER A 504 23.28 -19.07 -6.58
CA SER A 504 24.65 -19.22 -6.09
C SER A 504 25.64 -19.15 -7.25
N LYS A 505 26.95 -19.21 -6.96
CA LYS A 505 28.01 -19.25 -7.99
C LYS A 505 27.88 -20.46 -8.92
N SER A 506 27.31 -21.56 -8.42
CA SER A 506 26.90 -22.72 -9.21
C SER A 506 25.37 -22.80 -9.29
N PRO A 507 24.80 -23.33 -10.39
CA PRO A 507 23.35 -23.38 -10.57
C PRO A 507 22.63 -24.22 -9.51
N GLY A 508 23.26 -25.27 -8.96
CA GLY A 508 22.66 -26.12 -7.92
C GLY A 508 21.43 -26.90 -8.39
N PHE A 509 21.44 -27.43 -9.62
CA PHE A 509 20.34 -28.22 -10.16
C PHE A 509 20.02 -29.44 -9.29
N GLU A 510 21.06 -30.10 -8.78
CA GLU A 510 20.99 -31.21 -7.85
C GLU A 510 20.33 -30.84 -6.50
N VAL A 511 20.47 -29.59 -6.05
CA VAL A 511 19.84 -29.12 -4.80
C VAL A 511 18.35 -28.93 -4.99
N ILE A 512 17.93 -28.32 -6.12
CA ILE A 512 16.52 -28.16 -6.46
C ILE A 512 15.86 -29.51 -6.77
N HIS A 513 16.57 -30.42 -7.43
CA HIS A 513 16.10 -31.79 -7.62
C HIS A 513 15.93 -32.51 -6.28
N GLY A 514 16.89 -32.40 -5.37
CA GLY A 514 16.76 -32.95 -4.02
C GLY A 514 15.63 -32.33 -3.20
N LEU A 515 15.33 -31.03 -3.43
CA LEU A 515 14.16 -30.37 -2.83
C LEU A 515 12.85 -30.98 -3.34
N LEU A 516 12.73 -31.22 -4.65
CA LEU A 516 11.59 -31.90 -5.24
C LEU A 516 11.42 -33.30 -4.64
N ASP A 517 12.49 -34.10 -4.57
CA ASP A 517 12.47 -35.45 -4.01
C ASP A 517 12.02 -35.43 -2.54
N ARG A 518 12.51 -34.45 -1.76
CA ARG A 518 12.08 -34.23 -0.39
C ARG A 518 10.61 -33.85 -0.29
N THR A 519 10.12 -32.94 -1.14
CA THR A 519 8.70 -32.57 -1.15
C THR A 519 7.81 -33.76 -1.52
N MET A 520 8.20 -34.57 -2.52
CA MET A 520 7.46 -35.77 -2.89
C MET A 520 7.45 -36.83 -1.79
N GLN A 521 8.56 -36.97 -1.05
CA GLN A 521 8.62 -37.82 0.14
C GLN A 521 7.62 -37.38 1.22
N LEU A 522 7.52 -36.07 1.48
CA LEU A 522 6.59 -35.50 2.46
C LEU A 522 5.13 -35.67 2.03
N LEU A 523 4.87 -35.62 0.73
CA LEU A 523 3.57 -35.91 0.12
C LEU A 523 3.26 -37.42 0.01
N GLU A 524 4.16 -38.27 0.49
CA GLU A 524 4.09 -39.74 0.40
C GLU A 524 3.95 -40.27 -1.05
N VAL A 525 4.52 -39.55 -2.02
CA VAL A 525 4.53 -39.93 -3.43
C VAL A 525 5.84 -40.63 -3.76
N LYS A 526 5.76 -41.94 -4.05
CA LYS A 526 6.93 -42.76 -4.39
C LYS A 526 7.49 -42.39 -5.77
N PRO A 527 8.80 -42.51 -6.01
CA PRO A 527 9.35 -42.41 -7.35
C PRO A 527 8.89 -43.60 -8.21
N GLY A 528 8.36 -43.34 -9.40
CA GLY A 528 7.87 -44.36 -10.32
C GLY A 528 6.93 -43.83 -11.40
N SER A 529 6.90 -44.48 -12.56
CA SER A 529 6.15 -43.99 -13.73
C SER A 529 4.65 -44.27 -13.69
N THR A 530 4.18 -45.30 -12.97
CA THR A 530 2.78 -45.75 -13.00
C THR A 530 1.92 -45.26 -11.84
N ASP A 531 2.44 -45.26 -10.61
CA ASP A 531 1.70 -44.88 -9.39
C ASP A 531 2.52 -43.96 -8.47
N GLY A 532 3.38 -43.15 -9.09
CA GLY A 532 4.35 -42.31 -8.42
C GLY A 532 4.63 -41.00 -9.16
N TYR A 533 5.76 -40.39 -8.84
CA TYR A 533 6.30 -39.27 -9.63
C TYR A 533 7.53 -39.70 -10.44
N HIS A 534 7.72 -39.09 -11.60
CA HIS A 534 8.95 -39.18 -12.37
C HIS A 534 9.20 -37.86 -13.10
N ILE A 535 10.46 -37.63 -13.45
CA ILE A 535 10.88 -36.47 -14.23
C ILE A 535 11.20 -36.91 -15.66
N ARG A 536 10.85 -36.08 -16.64
CA ARG A 536 11.18 -36.29 -18.05
C ARG A 536 11.89 -35.06 -18.57
N ALA A 537 13.00 -35.25 -19.28
CA ALA A 537 13.69 -34.14 -19.95
C ALA A 537 12.72 -33.38 -20.87
N ALA A 538 12.71 -32.06 -20.77
CA ALA A 538 11.83 -31.18 -21.52
C ALA A 538 12.60 -29.93 -21.96
N GLU A 539 12.06 -29.23 -22.95
CA GLU A 539 12.61 -27.96 -23.44
C GLU A 539 11.59 -26.84 -23.14
N ASP A 540 12.04 -25.73 -22.58
CA ASP A 540 11.24 -24.54 -22.28
C ASP A 540 12.17 -23.31 -22.35
N SER A 541 11.70 -22.23 -23.01
CA SER A 541 12.45 -20.99 -23.23
C SER A 541 12.98 -20.32 -21.96
N THR A 542 12.36 -20.62 -20.81
CA THR A 542 12.73 -20.10 -19.49
C THR A 542 14.02 -20.75 -18.95
N PHE A 543 14.35 -21.96 -19.44
CA PHE A 543 15.41 -22.79 -18.88
C PHE A 543 16.54 -23.04 -19.90
N PHE A 544 17.72 -23.38 -19.40
CA PHE A 544 18.87 -23.73 -20.23
C PHE A 544 18.67 -25.10 -20.92
N PRO A 545 18.90 -25.22 -22.24
CA PRO A 545 18.68 -26.47 -22.99
C PRO A 545 19.43 -27.66 -22.39
N GLY A 546 18.77 -28.82 -22.33
CA GLY A 546 19.31 -30.03 -21.70
C GLY A 546 19.43 -29.98 -20.17
N ARG A 547 19.01 -28.89 -19.50
CA ARG A 547 18.98 -28.73 -18.04
C ARG A 547 17.59 -28.34 -17.53
N CYS A 548 16.55 -28.88 -18.17
CA CYS A 548 15.16 -28.72 -17.80
C CYS A 548 14.45 -30.09 -17.78
N ALA A 549 13.55 -30.27 -16.82
CA ALA A 549 12.70 -31.44 -16.72
C ALA A 549 11.26 -31.05 -16.35
N GLU A 550 10.31 -31.78 -16.92
CA GLU A 550 8.90 -31.72 -16.56
C GLU A 550 8.58 -32.81 -15.53
N ILE A 551 7.80 -32.43 -14.52
CA ILE A 551 7.45 -33.28 -13.38
C ILE A 551 6.09 -33.90 -13.67
N PHE A 552 6.05 -35.22 -13.74
CA PHE A 552 4.82 -35.99 -13.86
C PHE A 552 4.53 -36.70 -12.55
N ALA A 553 3.32 -36.52 -12.01
CA ALA A 553 2.81 -37.29 -10.89
C ALA A 553 1.51 -37.98 -11.33
N ARG A 554 1.42 -39.31 -11.15
CA ARG A 554 0.23 -40.13 -11.48
C ARG A 554 -0.29 -39.90 -12.91
N GLY A 555 0.62 -39.72 -13.86
CA GLY A 555 0.29 -39.51 -15.28
C GLY A 555 -0.11 -38.07 -15.67
N GLN A 556 -0.14 -37.13 -14.73
CA GLN A 556 -0.41 -35.71 -15.01
C GLN A 556 0.86 -34.86 -14.84
N SER A 557 1.08 -33.89 -15.74
CA SER A 557 2.12 -32.87 -15.56
C SER A 557 1.72 -31.93 -14.42
N VAL A 558 2.57 -31.85 -13.40
CA VAL A 558 2.33 -31.04 -12.20
C VAL A 558 3.24 -29.82 -12.14
N GLY A 559 4.37 -29.80 -12.86
CA GLY A 559 5.33 -28.71 -12.75
C GLY A 559 6.58 -28.88 -13.60
N ARG A 560 7.53 -27.96 -13.44
CA ARG A 560 8.83 -27.97 -14.11
C ARG A 560 9.94 -27.64 -13.12
N LEU A 561 11.12 -28.20 -13.37
CA LEU A 561 12.35 -27.82 -12.68
C LEU A 561 13.49 -27.68 -13.68
N GLY A 562 14.44 -26.80 -13.41
CA GLY A 562 15.56 -26.57 -14.32
C GLY A 562 16.51 -25.47 -13.89
N VAL A 563 17.61 -25.36 -14.63
CA VAL A 563 18.51 -24.20 -14.56
C VAL A 563 17.95 -23.10 -15.46
N LEU A 564 17.80 -21.89 -14.96
CA LEU A 564 17.28 -20.76 -15.74
C LEU A 564 18.21 -20.41 -16.91
N HIS A 565 17.62 -20.01 -18.03
CA HIS A 565 18.37 -19.58 -19.20
C HIS A 565 19.16 -18.28 -18.89
N PRO A 566 20.41 -18.12 -19.34
CA PRO A 566 21.20 -16.90 -19.12
C PRO A 566 20.47 -15.61 -19.53
N ASP A 567 19.74 -15.63 -20.64
CA ASP A 567 18.88 -14.51 -21.06
C ASP A 567 17.82 -14.11 -20.03
N VAL A 568 17.19 -15.07 -19.34
CA VAL A 568 16.19 -14.77 -18.31
C VAL A 568 16.88 -14.13 -17.11
N ILE A 569 18.01 -14.71 -16.70
CA ILE A 569 18.83 -14.19 -15.58
C ILE A 569 19.23 -12.73 -15.87
N THR A 570 19.73 -12.43 -17.06
CA THR A 570 20.13 -11.06 -17.44
C THR A 570 18.94 -10.10 -17.60
N ARG A 571 17.79 -10.55 -18.11
CA ARG A 571 16.55 -9.75 -18.20
C ARG A 571 15.95 -9.41 -16.83
N PHE A 572 16.19 -10.24 -15.81
CA PHE A 572 15.90 -9.94 -14.40
C PHE A 572 17.08 -9.29 -13.67
N GLU A 573 18.10 -8.86 -14.42
CA GLU A 573 19.30 -8.18 -13.94
C GLU A 573 20.12 -8.97 -12.90
N LEU A 574 20.04 -10.29 -12.94
CA LEU A 574 20.82 -11.18 -12.10
C LEU A 574 22.17 -11.50 -12.76
N THR A 575 23.17 -11.87 -11.95
CA THR A 575 24.55 -12.11 -12.41
C THR A 575 24.98 -13.56 -12.29
N MET A 576 24.46 -14.28 -11.30
CA MET A 576 24.84 -15.66 -11.01
C MET A 576 23.81 -16.65 -11.58
N PRO A 577 24.20 -17.91 -11.82
CA PRO A 577 23.25 -18.93 -12.25
C PRO A 577 22.19 -19.22 -11.19
N CYS A 578 20.99 -19.60 -11.64
CA CYS A 578 19.86 -19.90 -10.78
C CYS A 578 19.15 -21.17 -11.23
N SER A 579 18.81 -22.06 -10.30
CA SER A 579 17.88 -23.16 -10.56
C SER A 579 16.53 -22.87 -9.93
N ALA A 580 15.46 -23.27 -10.61
CA ALA A 580 14.09 -23.09 -10.15
C ALA A 580 13.29 -24.39 -10.22
N LEU A 581 12.32 -24.51 -9.34
CA LEU A 581 11.28 -25.53 -9.31
C LEU A 581 9.94 -24.80 -9.17
N GLU A 582 8.95 -25.18 -9.97
CA GLU A 582 7.57 -24.73 -9.80
C GLU A 582 6.60 -25.88 -10.07
N MET A 583 5.67 -26.15 -9.14
CA MET A 583 4.65 -27.19 -9.30
C MET A 583 3.30 -26.82 -8.69
N ASP A 584 2.23 -27.40 -9.25
CA ASP A 584 0.86 -27.36 -8.74
C ASP A 584 0.71 -28.27 -7.53
N LEU A 585 0.17 -27.76 -6.42
CA LEU A 585 -0.07 -28.56 -5.23
C LEU A 585 -1.47 -29.20 -5.22
N GLU A 586 -2.41 -28.68 -6.00
CA GLU A 586 -3.79 -29.17 -5.98
C GLU A 586 -3.95 -30.65 -6.37
N PRO A 587 -3.20 -31.21 -7.34
CA PRO A 587 -3.27 -32.64 -7.68
C PRO A 587 -2.88 -33.59 -6.54
N PHE A 588 -2.25 -33.09 -5.47
CA PHE A 588 -1.85 -33.88 -4.30
C PHE A 588 -2.91 -33.89 -3.19
N LEU A 589 -4.02 -33.16 -3.36
CA LEU A 589 -5.14 -33.17 -2.42
C LEU A 589 -6.02 -34.43 -2.57
N GLY A 590 -6.45 -35.00 -1.45
CA GLY A 590 -7.39 -36.14 -1.42
C GLY A 590 -6.74 -37.52 -1.31
N HIS A 591 -5.41 -37.59 -1.21
CA HIS A 591 -4.68 -38.86 -1.10
C HIS A 591 -3.88 -39.03 0.20
N THR A 592 -3.86 -38.01 1.06
CA THR A 592 -3.58 -38.18 2.48
C THR A 592 -4.80 -38.89 3.08
N THR A 593 -4.87 -40.22 2.89
CA THR A 593 -5.84 -41.08 3.57
C THR A 593 -5.86 -40.71 5.05
N GLU A 594 -7.04 -40.68 5.65
CA GLU A 594 -7.20 -40.72 7.11
C GLU A 594 -6.47 -41.97 7.64
N ILE A 595 -5.19 -41.83 7.96
CA ILE A 595 -4.40 -42.89 8.56
C ILE A 595 -4.23 -42.50 10.01
N SER A 596 -4.87 -43.28 10.87
CA SER A 596 -4.57 -43.37 12.29
C SER A 596 -3.05 -43.44 12.48
N LEU A 597 -2.48 -42.43 13.13
CA LEU A 597 -1.11 -42.47 13.65
C LEU A 597 -1.04 -43.52 14.78
N SER A 598 -1.03 -44.80 14.43
CA SER A 598 -0.57 -45.88 15.29
C SER A 598 0.87 -46.19 14.92
N HIS A 599 1.80 -45.71 15.74
CA HIS A 599 3.21 -46.06 15.67
C HIS A 599 3.40 -47.47 16.27
N ASP A 600 3.37 -48.51 15.44
CA ASP A 600 3.91 -49.82 15.81
C ASP A 600 5.31 -49.94 15.22
N VAL A 601 6.33 -50.01 16.08
CA VAL A 601 7.73 -50.21 15.70
C VAL A 601 8.00 -51.72 15.62
N PRO A 602 8.28 -52.31 14.44
CA PRO A 602 8.75 -53.68 14.37
C PRO A 602 10.24 -53.70 14.71
N MET A 603 10.61 -54.27 15.86
CA MET A 603 12.00 -54.60 16.18
C MET A 603 12.44 -55.84 15.40
N LYS A 604 13.53 -55.66 14.63
CA LYS A 604 14.38 -56.65 13.94
C LYS A 604 13.84 -57.29 12.66
N GLU A 605 14.58 -57.05 11.58
CA GLU A 605 15.04 -58.13 10.70
C GLU A 605 16.42 -57.80 10.10
N THR A 606 17.29 -58.80 10.04
CA THR A 606 18.69 -58.72 9.60
C THR A 606 18.78 -59.05 8.11
N ILE A 607 19.38 -58.18 7.29
CA ILE A 607 19.61 -58.46 5.87
C ILE A 607 21.07 -58.92 5.69
N GLN A 608 21.26 -60.17 5.24
CA GLN A 608 22.55 -60.66 4.75
C GLN A 608 22.71 -60.33 3.26
N HIS A 609 23.79 -59.64 2.89
CA HIS A 609 24.20 -59.52 1.50
C HIS A 609 25.35 -60.48 1.18
N LYS A 610 25.17 -61.31 0.14
CA LYS A 610 26.26 -62.02 -0.55
C LYS A 610 26.83 -61.11 -1.63
N PHE A 611 28.15 -60.93 -1.64
CA PHE A 611 28.85 -60.27 -2.75
C PHE A 611 29.91 -61.17 -3.36
N SER A 612 29.99 -61.13 -4.70
CA SER A 612 31.03 -61.77 -5.51
C SER A 612 32.20 -60.80 -5.68
N VAL A 613 33.42 -61.27 -5.41
CA VAL A 613 34.65 -60.48 -5.50
C VAL A 613 35.37 -60.79 -6.81
N LYS A 614 35.76 -59.75 -7.55
CA LYS A 614 36.93 -59.79 -8.44
C LYS A 614 37.98 -58.82 -7.92
N ALA A 615 39.16 -59.36 -7.66
CA ALA A 615 40.33 -58.69 -7.14
C ALA A 615 41.13 -57.99 -8.25
N SER A 616 41.75 -56.85 -7.93
CA SER A 616 43.22 -56.68 -7.93
C SER A 616 43.59 -55.18 -7.94
N GLN A 617 44.43 -54.72 -7.00
CA GLN A 617 45.82 -54.29 -7.26
C GLN A 617 46.50 -53.77 -5.98
N SER A 618 47.82 -53.91 -5.99
CA SER A 618 48.80 -53.87 -4.89
C SER A 618 49.25 -52.48 -4.46
N THR A 619 49.42 -52.27 -3.16
CA THR A 619 50.09 -51.09 -2.57
C THR A 619 51.60 -51.31 -2.36
N VAL A 620 52.42 -50.42 -2.91
CA VAL A 620 53.86 -50.25 -2.59
C VAL A 620 54.00 -49.04 -1.66
N ARG A 621 54.78 -49.15 -0.57
CA ARG A 621 55.10 -48.02 0.34
C ARG A 621 56.27 -47.19 -0.21
N PRO A 622 56.22 -45.84 -0.20
CA PRO A 622 57.38 -44.99 -0.45
C PRO A 622 58.28 -44.85 0.79
N ALA A 623 59.57 -44.55 0.55
CA ALA A 623 60.70 -44.74 1.47
C ALA A 623 61.26 -43.44 2.12
N SER A 624 60.45 -42.40 2.39
CA SER A 624 60.93 -41.18 3.06
C SER A 624 59.97 -40.64 4.13
N THR A 625 60.46 -40.40 5.36
CA THR A 625 59.69 -39.91 6.54
C THR A 625 59.77 -38.40 6.78
N ASN A 626 60.36 -37.64 5.85
CA ASN A 626 60.50 -36.18 5.98
C ASN A 626 59.26 -35.45 5.47
N THR A 627 58.61 -34.72 6.37
CA THR A 627 57.44 -33.87 6.08
C THR A 627 57.77 -32.40 6.34
N ILE A 628 56.86 -31.48 6.02
CA ILE A 628 57.00 -30.05 6.38
C ILE A 628 57.13 -29.80 7.88
N PHE A 629 56.76 -30.77 8.73
CA PHE A 629 56.85 -30.71 10.19
C PHE A 629 58.15 -31.38 10.72
N GLY A 630 59.06 -31.79 9.83
CA GLY A 630 60.31 -32.49 10.16
C GLY A 630 60.22 -34.01 10.00
N ASP A 631 61.21 -34.73 10.55
CA ASP A 631 61.23 -36.20 10.56
C ASP A 631 60.25 -36.74 11.61
N MET A 632 59.22 -37.45 11.12
CA MET A 632 58.15 -38.04 11.93
C MET A 632 58.61 -39.18 12.84
N SER A 633 59.86 -39.62 12.69
CA SER A 633 60.50 -40.58 13.60
C SER A 633 61.08 -39.91 14.85
N THR A 634 61.14 -38.57 14.90
CA THR A 634 61.74 -37.82 16.02
C THR A 634 60.68 -37.25 16.98
N PRO A 635 60.96 -37.18 18.30
CA PRO A 635 60.04 -36.55 19.25
C PRO A 635 59.75 -35.07 18.97
N ALA A 636 60.68 -34.36 18.32
CA ALA A 636 60.51 -32.96 17.94
C ALA A 636 59.52 -32.79 16.79
N GLY A 637 59.58 -33.65 15.76
CA GLY A 637 58.61 -33.65 14.65
C GLY A 637 57.19 -34.00 15.10
N LEU A 638 57.06 -35.00 15.98
CA LEU A 638 55.77 -35.37 16.58
C LEU A 638 55.16 -34.25 17.45
N LYS A 639 56.01 -33.48 18.15
CA LYS A 639 55.57 -32.31 18.91
C LYS A 639 55.11 -31.17 18.01
N SER A 640 55.85 -30.86 16.94
CA SER A 640 55.46 -29.83 15.97
C SER A 640 54.11 -30.14 15.30
N LEU A 641 53.87 -31.42 14.96
CA LEU A 641 52.59 -31.85 14.42
C LEU A 641 51.45 -31.78 15.45
N ASN A 642 51.72 -32.12 16.71
CA ASN A 642 50.73 -31.99 17.79
C ASN A 642 50.32 -30.53 18.02
N ASP A 643 51.28 -29.60 18.00
CA ASP A 643 51.01 -28.17 18.18
C ASP A 643 50.23 -27.61 16.98
N TYR A 644 50.52 -28.07 15.75
CA TYR A 644 49.74 -27.71 14.56
C TYR A 644 48.29 -28.21 14.61
N LEU A 645 48.05 -29.40 15.18
CA LEU A 645 46.73 -30.02 15.32
C LEU A 645 45.94 -29.53 16.55
N ALA A 646 46.49 -28.58 17.33
CA ALA A 646 45.76 -27.92 18.40
C ALA A 646 44.57 -27.13 17.83
N ASP A 647 44.83 -26.35 16.77
CA ASP A 647 43.84 -25.44 16.17
C ASP A 647 43.25 -25.96 14.86
N LYS A 648 43.67 -27.15 14.40
CA LYS A 648 43.25 -27.75 13.12
C LYS A 648 42.82 -29.21 13.28
N SER A 649 41.74 -29.58 12.58
CA SER A 649 41.17 -30.93 12.64
C SER A 649 41.79 -31.90 11.63
N TYR A 650 42.40 -31.39 10.56
CA TYR A 650 43.03 -32.14 9.47
C TYR A 650 44.30 -31.41 8.99
N ILE A 651 45.16 -32.09 8.22
CA ILE A 651 46.39 -31.50 7.68
C ILE A 651 46.07 -30.40 6.67
N GLU A 652 45.07 -30.61 5.81
CA GLU A 652 44.59 -29.65 4.82
C GLU A 652 43.06 -29.50 4.89
N GLY A 653 42.59 -28.25 4.97
CA GLY A 653 41.15 -27.92 4.95
C GLY A 653 40.38 -28.40 6.19
N PHE A 654 39.10 -28.69 5.99
CA PHE A 654 38.14 -29.00 7.07
C PHE A 654 37.59 -30.45 7.00
N SER A 655 38.11 -31.29 6.11
CA SER A 655 37.71 -32.69 5.91
C SER A 655 38.94 -33.58 5.66
N ALA A 656 38.84 -34.87 5.98
CA ALA A 656 39.94 -35.82 5.74
C ALA A 656 40.35 -35.85 4.26
N SER A 657 41.66 -35.72 4.00
CA SER A 657 42.23 -35.57 2.67
C SER A 657 43.35 -36.59 2.42
N GLN A 658 43.84 -36.66 1.18
CA GLN A 658 44.99 -37.50 0.87
C GLN A 658 46.27 -37.08 1.63
N ALA A 659 46.41 -35.79 1.98
CA ALA A 659 47.52 -35.29 2.79
C ALA A 659 47.52 -35.88 4.21
N ASP A 660 46.34 -36.14 4.79
CA ASP A 660 46.23 -36.77 6.10
C ASP A 660 46.72 -38.23 6.06
N ILE A 661 46.47 -38.94 4.95
CA ILE A 661 46.94 -40.31 4.75
C ILE A 661 48.45 -40.34 4.57
N GLU A 662 49.00 -39.42 3.79
CA GLU A 662 50.45 -39.31 3.57
C GLU A 662 51.22 -39.04 4.87
N VAL A 663 50.73 -38.12 5.70
CA VAL A 663 51.33 -37.84 7.02
C VAL A 663 51.11 -39.02 7.98
N LEU A 664 49.97 -39.72 7.92
CA LEU A 664 49.71 -40.90 8.74
C LEU A 664 50.66 -42.05 8.41
N GLU A 665 50.98 -42.26 7.13
CA GLU A 665 51.89 -43.32 6.67
C GLU A 665 53.36 -43.02 6.99
N ALA A 666 53.71 -41.73 7.20
CA ALA A 666 55.03 -41.32 7.65
C ALA A 666 55.28 -41.54 9.15
N ILE A 667 54.25 -41.80 9.96
CA ILE A 667 54.38 -42.04 11.41
C ILE A 667 54.61 -43.55 11.67
N PRO A 668 55.77 -43.95 12.23
CA PRO A 668 56.13 -45.37 12.38
C PRO A 668 55.32 -46.11 13.46
N ASP A 669 55.01 -45.46 14.59
CA ASP A 669 54.36 -46.05 15.75
C ASP A 669 53.17 -45.23 16.26
N THR A 670 52.27 -45.87 17.04
CA THR A 670 51.11 -45.17 17.60
C THR A 670 51.56 -44.09 18.61
N PRO A 671 51.09 -42.83 18.50
CA PRO A 671 51.51 -41.74 19.37
C PRO A 671 51.22 -42.01 20.86
N GLN A 672 52.10 -41.52 21.74
CA GLN A 672 51.94 -41.62 23.20
C GLN A 672 50.79 -40.71 23.71
N SER A 673 50.22 -41.03 24.88
CA SER A 673 49.07 -40.32 25.47
C SER A 673 49.36 -38.88 25.91
N ASN A 674 50.63 -38.47 25.92
CA ASN A 674 51.06 -37.10 26.22
C ASN A 674 50.85 -36.11 25.05
N LEU A 675 50.55 -36.61 23.84
CA LEU A 675 50.26 -35.81 22.64
C LEU A 675 48.78 -35.99 22.26
N SER A 676 47.89 -35.36 23.02
CA SER A 676 46.43 -35.57 22.96
C SER A 676 45.81 -35.18 21.61
N HIS A 677 46.27 -34.08 20.99
CA HIS A 677 45.77 -33.60 19.71
C HIS A 677 46.20 -34.50 18.55
N LEU A 678 47.47 -34.91 18.54
CA LEU A 678 48.00 -35.86 17.58
C LEU A 678 47.34 -37.24 17.71
N LEU A 679 47.14 -37.74 18.93
CA LEU A 679 46.50 -39.03 19.17
C LEU A 679 45.02 -39.05 18.73
N ARG A 680 44.29 -37.94 18.94
CA ARG A 680 42.92 -37.75 18.44
C ARG A 680 42.89 -37.86 16.92
N TRP A 681 43.72 -37.07 16.24
CA TRP A 681 43.82 -37.07 14.78
C TRP A 681 44.25 -38.44 14.23
N TYR A 682 45.28 -39.07 14.82
CA TYR A 682 45.80 -40.38 14.39
C TYR A 682 44.70 -41.46 14.45
N LYS A 683 43.92 -41.53 15.54
CA LYS A 683 42.81 -42.49 15.66
C LYS A 683 41.69 -42.22 14.66
N HIS A 684 41.37 -40.95 14.45
CA HIS A 684 40.34 -40.51 13.52
C HIS A 684 40.71 -40.85 12.07
N VAL A 685 41.90 -40.46 11.60
CA VAL A 685 42.36 -40.72 10.22
C VAL A 685 42.57 -42.22 9.98
N LYS A 686 43.05 -42.97 10.99
CA LYS A 686 43.19 -44.44 10.90
C LYS A 686 41.84 -45.17 10.76
N SER A 687 40.74 -44.57 11.22
CA SER A 687 39.40 -45.17 11.10
C SER A 687 38.90 -45.26 9.65
N PHE A 688 39.42 -44.42 8.75
CA PHE A 688 39.08 -44.42 7.31
C PHE A 688 39.76 -45.55 6.51
N GLY A 689 40.38 -46.53 7.17
CA GLY A 689 41.29 -47.51 6.57
C GLY A 689 40.80 -48.29 5.33
N ARG A 690 39.50 -48.42 5.07
CA ARG A 690 38.93 -49.07 3.87
C ARG A 690 38.52 -48.10 2.75
N GLU A 691 38.44 -46.80 3.04
CA GLU A 691 38.01 -45.70 2.14
C GLU A 691 39.17 -44.75 1.77
N LYS A 692 40.41 -45.16 2.03
CA LYS A 692 41.62 -44.34 1.80
C LYS A 692 41.75 -43.83 0.37
N SER A 693 41.29 -44.59 -0.63
CA SER A 693 41.38 -44.23 -2.05
C SER A 693 40.24 -43.35 -2.55
N SER A 694 39.22 -43.08 -1.72
CA SER A 694 38.08 -42.22 -2.07
C SER A 694 38.14 -40.84 -1.41
N LEU A 695 39.21 -40.52 -0.68
CA LEU A 695 39.40 -39.19 -0.10
C LEU A 695 39.83 -38.17 -1.16
N PRO A 696 39.43 -36.89 -1.01
CA PRO A 696 39.78 -35.83 -1.94
C PRO A 696 41.31 -35.62 -2.02
N VAL A 697 41.79 -35.41 -3.25
CA VAL A 697 43.21 -35.15 -3.55
C VAL A 697 43.64 -33.83 -2.92
N ALA A 698 44.77 -33.85 -2.21
CA ALA A 698 45.34 -32.67 -1.57
C ALA A 698 45.80 -31.63 -2.61
N LYS A 699 45.59 -30.34 -2.33
CA LYS A 699 46.09 -29.25 -3.19
C LYS A 699 47.55 -28.91 -2.88
N SER A 700 48.03 -29.25 -1.69
CA SER A 700 49.40 -29.01 -1.23
C SER A 700 50.10 -30.33 -0.86
N LYS A 701 51.33 -30.52 -1.33
CA LYS A 701 52.16 -31.70 -1.00
C LYS A 701 52.86 -31.46 0.34
N PHE A 702 52.45 -32.21 1.37
CA PHE A 702 53.02 -32.11 2.74
C PHE A 702 54.24 -33.02 2.97
N VAL A 703 54.53 -33.92 2.03
CA VAL A 703 55.72 -34.76 2.01
C VAL A 703 56.72 -34.19 1.00
N LEU A 704 57.96 -33.98 1.44
CA LEU A 704 59.04 -33.48 0.58
C LEU A 704 59.44 -34.57 -0.42
N ALA A 705 59.29 -34.29 -1.73
CA ALA A 705 59.78 -35.18 -2.78
C ALA A 705 61.33 -35.19 -2.81
N SER A 706 61.93 -36.35 -3.10
CA SER A 706 63.35 -36.42 -3.44
C SER A 706 63.63 -35.64 -4.73
N ALA A 707 64.66 -34.80 -4.68
CA ALA A 707 64.92 -33.72 -5.64
C ALA A 707 65.07 -34.14 -7.11
N SER A 708 64.39 -33.44 -8.04
CA SER A 708 64.85 -33.11 -9.42
C SER A 708 64.00 -31.96 -10.06
N GLN A 709 64.62 -30.78 -10.24
CA GLN A 709 64.56 -29.72 -11.30
C GLN A 709 63.31 -29.53 -12.20
N ASN A 710 62.93 -28.36 -12.72
CA ASN A 710 63.18 -26.91 -12.53
C ASN A 710 62.20 -26.19 -13.50
N ASP A 711 61.53 -25.11 -13.06
CA ASP A 711 60.73 -24.21 -13.90
C ASP A 711 61.60 -23.13 -14.57
N THR A 712 61.26 -22.73 -15.79
CA THR A 712 61.69 -21.45 -16.39
C THR A 712 60.49 -20.72 -16.99
N ALA A 713 60.27 -19.50 -16.52
CA ALA A 713 59.35 -18.51 -17.06
C ALA A 713 59.90 -17.84 -18.34
N LYS A 714 59.01 -17.41 -19.24
CA LYS A 714 59.24 -16.37 -20.27
C LYS A 714 57.91 -15.68 -20.64
N ASP A 715 58.03 -14.36 -20.83
CA ASP A 715 57.03 -13.39 -21.32
C ASP A 715 56.83 -13.42 -22.86
N GLU A 716 55.81 -12.66 -23.28
CA GLU A 716 55.45 -12.11 -24.61
C GLU A 716 54.61 -12.98 -25.59
N ASP A 717 53.38 -12.51 -25.92
CA ASP A 717 53.07 -11.92 -27.24
C ASP A 717 51.60 -11.42 -27.37
N ASP A 718 51.47 -10.25 -28.00
CA ASP A 718 50.27 -9.64 -28.62
C ASP A 718 49.82 -10.45 -29.86
N ASP A 719 48.52 -10.39 -30.20
CA ASP A 719 48.01 -10.17 -31.57
C ASP A 719 46.46 -10.29 -31.60
N ASP A 720 45.79 -9.13 -31.61
CA ASP A 720 44.39 -8.99 -32.03
C ASP A 720 44.33 -8.97 -33.57
N ILE A 721 43.71 -10.00 -34.16
CA ILE A 721 43.44 -10.11 -35.60
C ILE A 721 42.01 -9.62 -35.88
N ASP A 722 41.95 -8.51 -36.61
CA ASP A 722 40.79 -7.95 -37.30
C ASP A 722 40.33 -8.87 -38.44
N LEU A 723 39.03 -9.18 -38.48
CA LEU A 723 38.41 -10.03 -39.49
C LEU A 723 37.12 -9.36 -40.00
N PHE A 724 37.28 -8.71 -41.16
CA PHE A 724 36.28 -8.26 -42.15
C PHE A 724 35.85 -6.78 -42.12
N GLY A 725 36.41 -6.04 -43.09
CA GLY A 725 36.02 -4.68 -43.47
C GLY A 725 35.17 -4.56 -44.75
N SER A 726 35.32 -3.37 -45.36
CA SER A 726 34.71 -2.78 -46.58
C SER A 726 33.30 -2.22 -46.39
N ASP A 727 33.11 -0.88 -46.34
CA ASP A 727 33.07 0.17 -47.40
C ASP A 727 31.59 0.58 -47.53
N ASP A 728 31.16 1.83 -47.68
CA ASP A 728 31.77 3.15 -47.85
C ASP A 728 30.61 4.18 -47.66
N GLU A 729 30.96 5.48 -47.58
CA GLU A 729 30.13 6.70 -47.77
C GLU A 729 29.72 7.57 -46.55
N ASP A 730 30.03 8.87 -46.71
CA ASP A 730 29.57 10.09 -46.00
C ASP A 730 30.32 10.63 -44.76
N GLU A 731 31.61 10.97 -44.94
CA GLU A 731 32.43 11.71 -43.96
C GLU A 731 31.89 13.10 -43.52
N GLU A 732 31.00 13.73 -44.29
CA GLU A 732 30.42 15.03 -43.90
C GLU A 732 29.31 14.90 -42.85
N ALA A 733 28.56 13.80 -42.87
CA ALA A 733 27.51 13.53 -41.88
C ALA A 733 28.10 13.19 -40.50
N GLU A 734 29.22 12.47 -40.47
CA GLU A 734 29.94 12.17 -39.22
C GLU A 734 30.59 13.41 -38.61
N LYS A 735 31.17 14.30 -39.41
CA LYS A 735 31.73 15.56 -38.92
C LYS A 735 30.66 16.49 -38.34
N LEU A 736 29.47 16.58 -38.95
CA LEU A 736 28.36 17.37 -38.42
C LEU A 736 27.76 16.75 -37.14
N LYS A 737 27.75 15.40 -37.06
CA LYS A 737 27.29 14.66 -35.88
C LYS A 737 28.29 14.77 -34.73
N GLN A 738 29.59 14.72 -35.01
CA GLN A 738 30.67 14.94 -34.05
C GLN A 738 30.71 16.41 -33.59
N GLN A 739 30.48 17.39 -34.47
CA GLN A 739 30.34 18.79 -34.07
C GLN A 739 29.11 19.02 -33.19
N ARG A 740 27.95 18.41 -33.52
CA ARG A 740 26.77 18.48 -32.65
C ARG A 740 26.95 17.75 -31.32
N LEU A 741 27.69 16.63 -31.28
CA LEU A 741 28.07 15.94 -30.06
C LEU A 741 29.06 16.76 -29.22
N ALA A 742 30.01 17.46 -29.85
CA ALA A 742 30.96 18.35 -29.20
C ALA A 742 30.28 19.62 -28.65
N GLU A 743 29.33 20.22 -29.39
CA GLU A 743 28.50 21.32 -28.90
C GLU A 743 27.56 20.88 -27.77
N TYR A 744 27.05 19.64 -27.82
CA TYR A 744 26.25 19.05 -26.74
C TYR A 744 27.11 18.77 -25.50
N ALA A 745 28.35 18.30 -25.67
CA ALA A 745 29.32 18.09 -24.59
C ALA A 745 29.78 19.42 -23.97
N ALA A 746 30.01 20.46 -24.78
CA ALA A 746 30.34 21.81 -24.30
C ALA A 746 29.17 22.49 -23.57
N LYS A 747 27.92 22.21 -23.99
CA LYS A 747 26.70 22.62 -23.26
C LYS A 747 26.49 21.84 -21.96
N LYS A 748 26.95 20.59 -21.88
CA LYS A 748 26.94 19.78 -20.64
C LYS A 748 28.02 20.23 -19.64
N ALA A 749 29.17 20.68 -20.14
CA ALA A 749 30.31 21.14 -19.32
C ALA A 749 30.13 22.54 -18.69
N LYS A 750 29.11 23.32 -19.11
CA LYS A 750 28.78 24.64 -18.53
C LYS A 750 27.65 24.62 -17.50
N LYS A 751 27.23 23.45 -17.01
CA LYS A 751 26.41 23.35 -15.80
C LYS A 751 27.32 22.99 -14.62
N PRO A 752 27.27 23.70 -13.48
CA PRO A 752 27.95 23.23 -12.28
C PRO A 752 27.41 21.83 -11.95
N ALA A 753 28.29 20.89 -11.59
CA ALA A 753 27.89 19.57 -11.15
C ALA A 753 26.85 19.71 -10.03
N LEU A 754 25.72 19.02 -10.15
CA LEU A 754 24.76 18.91 -9.06
C LEU A 754 25.44 18.12 -7.94
N VAL A 755 25.94 18.83 -6.93
CA VAL A 755 26.44 18.24 -5.69
C VAL A 755 25.20 17.77 -4.93
N ALA A 756 25.02 16.45 -4.84
CA ALA A 756 23.96 15.86 -4.03
C ALA A 756 24.25 16.16 -2.55
N LYS A 757 23.32 16.81 -1.87
CA LYS A 757 23.44 17.14 -0.45
C LYS A 757 22.37 16.39 0.32
N SER A 758 22.68 15.87 1.48
CA SER A 758 21.68 15.26 2.36
C SER A 758 21.57 16.07 3.65
N SER A 759 20.34 16.34 4.09
CA SER A 759 20.07 16.84 5.44
C SER A 759 19.78 15.66 6.35
N ILE A 760 20.54 15.58 7.43
CA ILE A 760 20.51 14.51 8.41
C ILE A 760 20.14 15.11 9.76
N LEU A 761 19.26 14.44 10.49
CA LEU A 761 18.94 14.76 11.87
C LEU A 761 19.48 13.63 12.75
N LEU A 762 20.40 13.97 13.66
CA LEU A 762 21.07 13.02 14.55
C LEU A 762 20.54 13.17 15.98
N ASP A 763 20.25 12.05 16.63
CA ASP A 763 19.92 11.96 18.03
C ASP A 763 21.14 11.41 18.80
N VAL A 764 21.75 12.25 19.63
CA VAL A 764 22.92 11.91 20.47
C VAL A 764 22.44 11.70 21.92
N LYS A 765 22.67 10.50 22.45
CA LYS A 765 22.24 10.11 23.81
C LYS A 765 23.40 10.23 24.81
N PRO A 766 23.21 10.92 25.96
CA PRO A 766 24.18 10.93 27.05
C PRO A 766 24.15 9.63 27.86
N TRP A 767 25.16 9.44 28.71
CA TRP A 767 25.23 8.32 29.66
C TRP A 767 24.28 8.46 30.86
N ASP A 768 24.13 9.68 31.40
CA ASP A 768 23.29 9.94 32.58
C ASP A 768 22.72 11.37 32.60
N ASP A 769 21.77 11.66 33.50
CA ASP A 769 21.07 12.95 33.65
C ASP A 769 21.95 14.09 34.22
N GLU A 770 23.12 13.77 34.80
CA GLU A 770 24.12 14.73 35.28
C GLU A 770 25.09 15.23 34.17
N THR A 771 25.01 14.70 32.95
CA THR A 771 25.92 15.05 31.83
C THR A 771 25.70 16.50 31.35
N ASP A 772 26.78 17.29 31.21
CA ASP A 772 26.68 18.67 30.70
C ASP A 772 26.33 18.69 29.20
N MET A 773 25.06 18.98 28.92
CA MET A 773 24.51 19.02 27.57
C MET A 773 25.07 20.16 26.71
N ALA A 774 25.54 21.26 27.31
CA ALA A 774 26.13 22.38 26.58
C ALA A 774 27.57 22.06 26.15
N GLU A 775 28.31 21.31 26.98
CA GLU A 775 29.62 20.80 26.62
C GLU A 775 29.53 19.72 25.53
N MET A 776 28.55 18.81 25.62
CA MET A 776 28.28 17.82 24.58
C MET A 776 27.98 18.47 23.23
N GLU A 777 27.12 19.49 23.18
CA GLU A 777 26.84 20.21 21.93
C GLU A 777 28.10 20.85 21.35
N ARG A 778 28.95 21.44 22.20
CA ARG A 778 30.22 22.05 21.77
C ARG A 778 31.18 21.00 21.19
N CYS A 779 31.26 19.81 21.80
CA CYS A 779 32.08 18.70 21.31
C CYS A 779 31.57 18.18 19.95
N VAL A 780 30.27 17.97 19.80
CA VAL A 780 29.68 17.52 18.51
C VAL A 780 29.92 18.55 17.40
N ARG A 781 29.76 19.85 17.70
CA ARG A 781 30.05 20.93 16.73
C ARG A 781 31.54 21.10 16.41
N SER A 782 32.44 20.57 17.24
CA SER A 782 33.89 20.64 17.00
C SER A 782 34.37 19.70 15.90
N VAL A 783 33.55 18.70 15.53
CA VAL A 783 33.81 17.81 14.40
C VAL A 783 33.66 18.62 13.10
N ALA A 784 34.79 18.88 12.44
CA ALA A 784 34.86 19.60 11.18
C ALA A 784 35.40 18.68 10.07
N MET A 785 34.59 18.47 9.04
CA MET A 785 34.96 17.71 7.84
C MET A 785 34.62 18.53 6.59
N GLU A 786 35.37 18.34 5.51
CA GLU A 786 35.13 19.06 4.25
C GLU A 786 33.80 18.61 3.63
N GLY A 787 32.79 19.49 3.57
CA GLY A 787 31.45 19.19 3.08
C GLY A 787 30.38 18.98 4.16
N LEU A 788 30.71 19.19 5.45
CA LEU A 788 29.78 19.11 6.59
C LEU A 788 29.39 20.51 7.09
N LEU A 789 28.08 20.78 7.21
CA LEU A 789 27.51 22.00 7.78
C LEU A 789 26.54 21.68 8.92
N TRP A 790 26.84 22.15 10.12
CA TRP A 790 25.98 21.96 11.30
C TRP A 790 24.80 22.95 11.31
N GLY A 791 23.60 22.44 11.58
CA GLY A 791 22.35 23.17 11.67
C GLY A 791 21.93 23.47 13.12
N GLN A 792 20.62 23.64 13.32
CA GLN A 792 20.02 23.90 14.64
C GLN A 792 20.00 22.63 15.49
N SER A 793 20.09 22.82 16.80
CA SER A 793 20.05 21.78 17.83
C SER A 793 18.85 22.00 18.77
N LYS A 794 18.28 20.91 19.30
CA LYS A 794 17.19 20.92 20.28
C LYS A 794 17.40 19.79 21.29
N LEU A 795 17.07 20.03 22.56
CA LEU A 795 17.06 18.99 23.59
C LEU A 795 15.67 18.35 23.66
N VAL A 796 15.59 17.02 23.59
CA VAL A 796 14.33 16.26 23.62
C VAL A 796 14.33 15.31 24.83
N PRO A 797 13.31 15.31 25.70
CA PRO A 797 13.24 14.40 26.84
C PRO A 797 12.95 12.95 26.41
N VAL A 798 13.67 11.98 26.98
CA VAL A 798 13.56 10.54 26.64
C VAL A 798 12.92 9.71 27.77
N GLY A 799 12.83 10.28 28.97
CA GLY A 799 12.27 9.64 30.18
C GLY A 799 13.29 9.61 31.33
N TYR A 800 12.83 9.41 32.57
CA TYR A 800 13.68 9.32 33.77
C TYR A 800 14.67 10.49 33.99
N GLY A 801 14.32 11.71 33.57
CA GLY A 801 15.19 12.90 33.73
C GLY A 801 16.21 13.11 32.60
N ILE A 802 16.44 12.10 31.76
CA ILE A 802 17.43 12.14 30.66
C ILE A 802 16.88 12.90 29.45
N LYS A 803 17.70 13.82 28.90
CA LYS A 803 17.43 14.56 27.67
C LYS A 803 18.46 14.16 26.61
N LYS A 804 18.01 13.81 25.40
CA LYS A 804 18.89 13.59 24.24
C LYS A 804 19.11 14.89 23.47
N LEU A 805 20.26 15.04 22.85
CA LEU A 805 20.59 16.14 21.95
C LEU A 805 20.20 15.76 20.52
N GLN A 806 19.24 16.46 19.95
CA GLN A 806 18.86 16.33 18.54
C GLN A 806 19.51 17.45 17.73
N ILE A 807 20.38 17.13 16.78
CA ILE A 807 21.13 18.11 15.98
C ILE A 807 21.01 17.81 14.49
N GLY A 808 20.67 18.85 13.70
CA GLY A 808 20.64 18.74 12.25
C GLY A 808 22.01 19.02 11.63
N CYS A 809 22.36 18.35 10.54
CA CYS A 809 23.49 18.70 9.68
C CYS A 809 23.14 18.53 8.20
N VAL A 810 23.91 19.19 7.34
CA VAL A 810 23.86 19.03 5.89
C VAL A 810 25.22 18.52 5.44
N VAL A 811 25.24 17.39 4.74
CA VAL A 811 26.44 16.74 4.22
C VAL A 811 26.43 16.71 2.70
N GLU A 812 27.61 16.80 2.09
CA GLU A 812 27.83 16.47 0.68
C GLU A 812 28.09 14.96 0.55
N ASP A 813 27.16 14.24 -0.10
CA ASP A 813 27.12 12.76 -0.12
C ASP A 813 28.42 12.13 -0.68
N ASP A 814 29.10 12.83 -1.59
CA ASP A 814 30.34 12.37 -2.21
C ASP A 814 31.56 12.46 -1.29
N LYS A 815 31.47 13.22 -0.18
CA LYS A 815 32.62 13.53 0.70
C LYS A 815 32.47 13.01 2.12
N VAL A 816 31.25 13.01 2.66
CA VAL A 816 30.99 12.66 4.06
C VAL A 816 29.94 11.56 4.14
N GLY A 817 30.36 10.36 4.53
CA GLY A 817 29.46 9.24 4.83
C GLY A 817 28.84 9.37 6.22
N THR A 818 27.63 8.84 6.40
CA THR A 818 26.94 8.79 7.70
C THR A 818 27.73 8.04 8.76
N ASP A 819 28.33 6.93 8.36
CA ASP A 819 29.08 6.04 9.26
C ASP A 819 30.33 6.75 9.82
N MET A 820 30.99 7.58 9.01
CA MET A 820 32.12 8.40 9.46
C MET A 820 31.72 9.45 10.49
N LEU A 821 30.51 10.01 10.36
CA LEU A 821 29.99 11.02 11.27
C LEU A 821 29.57 10.38 12.60
N GLU A 822 28.95 9.19 12.56
CA GLU A 822 28.63 8.40 13.75
C GLU A 822 29.88 7.97 14.51
N GLU A 823 30.92 7.47 13.82
CA GLU A 823 32.20 7.11 14.43
C GLU A 823 32.89 8.32 15.07
N ALA A 824 32.92 9.48 14.39
CA ALA A 824 33.56 10.69 14.90
C ALA A 824 32.87 11.27 16.15
N ILE A 825 31.54 11.13 16.25
CA ILE A 825 30.78 11.59 17.41
C ILE A 825 30.83 10.56 18.56
N THR A 826 30.82 9.27 18.24
CA THR A 826 30.92 8.20 19.23
C THR A 826 32.30 8.13 19.86
N ALA A 827 33.35 8.63 19.18
CA ALA A 827 34.70 8.75 19.75
C ALA A 827 34.81 9.65 21.00
N PHE A 828 33.78 10.44 21.31
CA PHE A 828 33.68 11.18 22.59
C PHE A 828 33.06 10.29 23.69
N ASP A 829 33.73 9.17 23.99
CA ASP A 829 33.26 8.10 24.90
C ASP A 829 32.83 8.62 26.29
N ASP A 830 33.43 9.71 26.77
CA ASP A 830 33.15 10.30 28.09
C ASP A 830 31.78 10.99 28.18
N LEU A 831 31.19 11.39 27.05
CA LEU A 831 29.95 12.18 26.99
C LEU A 831 28.83 11.48 26.20
N VAL A 832 29.18 10.73 25.15
CA VAL A 832 28.22 10.14 24.21
C VAL A 832 28.10 8.63 24.43
N GLN A 833 26.88 8.15 24.69
CA GLN A 833 26.58 6.72 24.80
C GLN A 833 26.32 6.08 23.43
N SER A 834 25.55 6.77 22.58
CA SER A 834 25.20 6.31 21.24
C SER A 834 24.67 7.47 20.38
N VAL A 835 24.76 7.31 19.06
CA VAL A 835 24.22 8.23 18.06
C VAL A 835 23.27 7.45 17.17
N ASP A 836 22.06 7.97 16.97
CA ASP A 836 21.05 7.40 16.08
C ASP A 836 20.67 8.43 15.00
N VAL A 837 20.46 7.99 13.76
CA VAL A 837 19.89 8.84 12.70
C VAL A 837 18.37 8.91 12.86
N ALA A 838 17.86 10.07 13.27
CA ALA A 838 16.42 10.31 13.46
C ALA A 838 15.70 10.57 12.13
N ALA A 839 16.35 11.26 11.18
CA ALA A 839 15.81 11.50 9.85
C ALA A 839 16.94 11.69 8.83
N PHE A 840 16.73 11.18 7.61
CA PHE A 840 17.67 11.31 6.50
C PHE A 840 16.92 11.74 5.24
N ASN A 841 17.16 12.97 4.78
CA ASN A 841 16.50 13.55 3.62
C ASN A 841 17.53 13.97 2.57
N LYS A 842 17.44 13.42 1.36
CA LYS A 842 18.25 13.88 0.22
C LYS A 842 17.68 15.19 -0.33
N ILE A 843 18.54 16.20 -0.51
CA ILE A 843 18.25 17.55 -1.02
C ILE A 843 18.67 17.67 -2.49
#